data_AF-A0A7H4ME33-F1
#
_entry.id   AF-A0A7H4ME33-F1
#
_cell.length_a   1.000
_cell.length_b   1.000
_cell.length_c   1.000
_cell.angle_alpha   90.00
_cell.angle_beta   90.00
_cell.angle_gamma   90.00
#
_symmetry.space_group_name_H-M   'P 1'
#
loop_
_entity.id
_entity.type
_entity.pdbx_description
1 polymer ?
#
loop_
_entity_poly.entity_id
_entity_poly.type
_entity_poly.pdbx_seq_one_letter_code
_entity_poly.pdbx_strand_id
1 'polypeptide(L)'
;MKPKKRARYAEAVTLSKGKMFEYGVPEGDHIELPDDLDLQMQFPLAVGTVGDFASEVVAKTIGNSIEAQSQTPLDEVIFSAQVLQAFDDSLLNKELSFNLRILAAAGFYLGDVPGNASVQLSKLSQLDFPKHDTLAIAVKTAMDRPWEHTNETLESSRAKDNLDVLCQHFRNGRNGRQKAYDAIKSLREWAYSHASAHDLLMADLLGAISATRIANSAWTLLPRYSNLPQEKWETYLSRSMSIKEMWPSQRLLGEAGLYRGISGVVQMPTSAGKSRATELIIRSAFLSARTKLALVIAPFRALCQEIANDLEKAFKDDGYDVNQPSDALQPDVEFDFSNLSDFLDLESGIFDSEVESKPQVIILTPEKLLYILRQEPDIVQKAGLVVYDEGHQFDTGSRGVTYELLLTSIKRMLHENAQSVLISAVIQNAASVAAWLLNDGSKVVSSRALQASRLIAFASLPKGKDGQLQFNVASDSDQKFFVPRVIVSEKMPRLPKERKDRFFPTQESGSIALYLSLRLLKNGGVAIFTGRKSSAAKIVREAAEDIFRRGISLEPPSAHSDPDEIRRFVYLFERNFGANAYLTQAAALGIFAHHGNTPQGVRLAIEYAMRQSLIRLIICTSTLAQGVNLPIRYLLVTSAMQGRESIKVRDFHNLMGRAGRAGMYGEGTVIFTDPRLYDERFAKTYRWQETINLINPDSAEPTGSTLLSLFDPLRNDLGTVTLSSSNSAEVATYIVNDWETLLKWVESVPINIPKQNFSVASLIEQLKSKKKIIEAIESFLMTYRSDVQPETFVDNSRELVTETLAYSLATEEQQILLTDIFESVARRIELFVPDTAIQKRFGRTLLGIDQALAIESWVTTNANALEGATSADHLFDVLWPLLVLLSYEKRLSDTVPNGALKTLALGWLAGDSFAALVQRLDKLGASYPYGANQRKFDLDVVVDLCEQTFGFEFALLLAAVKESFLAFSSEQAGEVFREYVVLLQKRLKYGLPNQSCIAFFEAGFAERVIAQCLAEGTTQGAIQVSFDARHMILQNQRDLK
;
A
#
# COMPACT_ATOMS: atom_id res chain seq x y z
N MET A 1 -14.12 38.45 -29.01
CA MET A 1 -13.23 37.30 -29.33
C MET A 1 -12.59 36.77 -28.04
N LYS A 2 -12.97 35.56 -27.61
CA LYS A 2 -12.20 34.60 -26.78
C LYS A 2 -11.31 35.12 -25.60
N PRO A 3 -11.84 35.83 -24.57
CA PRO A 3 -11.11 36.09 -23.32
C PRO A 3 -10.60 34.80 -22.67
N LYS A 4 -11.42 33.73 -22.70
CA LYS A 4 -11.09 32.41 -22.13
C LYS A 4 -9.88 31.73 -22.79
N LYS A 5 -9.63 31.91 -24.09
CA LYS A 5 -8.46 31.28 -24.76
C LYS A 5 -7.16 32.03 -24.50
N ARG A 6 -7.20 33.36 -24.49
CA ARG A 6 -6.01 34.18 -24.19
C ARG A 6 -5.58 34.02 -22.73
N ALA A 7 -6.54 34.06 -21.79
CA ALA A 7 -6.30 33.80 -20.38
C ALA A 7 -5.64 32.43 -20.14
N ARG A 8 -6.14 31.38 -20.80
CA ARG A 8 -5.56 30.03 -20.69
C ARG A 8 -4.19 29.88 -21.35
N TYR A 9 -3.93 30.61 -22.43
CA TYR A 9 -2.59 30.66 -23.02
C TYR A 9 -1.59 31.33 -22.09
N ALA A 10 -1.97 32.46 -21.48
CA ALA A 10 -1.16 33.16 -20.49
C ALA A 10 -0.80 32.29 -19.29
N GLU A 11 -1.80 31.56 -18.78
CA GLU A 11 -1.66 30.58 -17.73
C GLU A 11 -0.68 29.46 -18.12
N ALA A 12 -0.84 28.85 -19.30
CA ALA A 12 0.03 27.77 -19.77
C ALA A 12 1.50 28.22 -19.90
N VAL A 13 1.75 29.45 -20.36
CA VAL A 13 3.10 30.03 -20.43
C VAL A 13 3.66 30.29 -19.03
N THR A 14 2.85 30.82 -18.11
CA THR A 14 3.26 31.08 -16.72
C THR A 14 3.59 29.79 -15.98
N LEU A 15 2.75 28.75 -16.13
CA LEU A 15 2.99 27.40 -15.61
C LEU A 15 4.26 26.79 -16.19
N SER A 16 4.44 26.88 -17.51
CA SER A 16 5.65 26.39 -18.16
C SER A 16 6.90 27.05 -17.57
N LYS A 17 6.91 28.38 -17.43
CA LYS A 17 8.03 29.13 -16.85
C LYS A 17 8.32 28.74 -15.39
N GLY A 18 7.29 28.63 -14.54
CA GLY A 18 7.47 28.13 -13.16
C GLY A 18 8.06 26.71 -13.12
N LYS A 19 7.61 25.84 -14.03
CA LYS A 19 8.15 24.48 -14.16
C LYS A 19 9.59 24.47 -14.72
N MET A 20 10.02 25.45 -15.52
CA MET A 20 11.41 25.53 -15.95
C MET A 20 12.37 25.75 -14.77
N PHE A 21 11.99 26.56 -13.78
CA PHE A 21 12.73 26.69 -12.52
C PHE A 21 12.76 25.37 -11.74
N GLU A 22 11.59 24.75 -11.55
CA GLU A 22 11.46 23.49 -10.82
C GLU A 22 12.33 22.39 -11.44
N TYR A 23 12.31 22.24 -12.77
CA TYR A 23 13.03 21.17 -13.49
C TYR A 23 14.51 21.51 -13.76
N GLY A 24 14.99 22.63 -13.24
CA GLY A 24 16.40 23.02 -13.33
C GLY A 24 16.85 23.36 -14.75
N VAL A 25 15.96 23.94 -15.57
CA VAL A 25 16.35 24.51 -16.86
C VAL A 25 17.13 25.81 -16.59
N PRO A 26 18.29 26.04 -17.23
CA PRO A 26 19.07 27.27 -17.05
C PRO A 26 18.24 28.52 -17.37
N GLU A 27 18.35 29.60 -16.58
CA GLU A 27 17.53 30.82 -16.74
C GLU A 27 17.65 31.46 -18.14
N GLY A 28 18.84 31.42 -18.74
CA GLY A 28 19.05 31.93 -20.11
C GLY A 28 18.30 31.16 -21.20
N ASP A 29 17.79 29.97 -20.87
CA ASP A 29 17.01 29.13 -21.76
C ASP A 29 15.50 29.20 -21.47
N HIS A 30 15.08 30.05 -20.51
CA HIS A 30 13.67 30.20 -20.14
C HIS A 30 12.85 30.84 -21.26
N ILE A 31 11.59 30.41 -21.36
CA ILE A 31 10.66 31.03 -22.29
C ILE A 31 10.40 32.49 -21.89
N GLU A 32 10.46 33.38 -22.88
CA GLU A 32 10.04 34.77 -22.72
C GLU A 32 8.51 34.84 -22.64
N LEU A 33 8.01 35.70 -21.75
CA LEU A 33 6.58 35.97 -21.66
C LEU A 33 6.20 36.87 -22.85
N PRO A 34 5.12 36.58 -23.58
CA PRO A 34 4.67 37.43 -24.68
C PRO A 34 4.39 38.87 -24.21
N ASP A 35 4.81 39.87 -25.00
CA ASP A 35 4.58 41.30 -24.69
C ASP A 35 3.09 41.69 -24.61
N ASP A 36 2.20 40.89 -25.18
CA ASP A 36 0.73 41.08 -25.19
C ASP A 36 0.00 40.35 -24.04
N LEU A 37 0.75 39.72 -23.13
CA LEU A 37 0.21 38.97 -22.00
C LEU A 37 -0.17 39.92 -20.84
N ASP A 38 -1.45 40.29 -20.76
CA ASP A 38 -1.96 41.19 -19.72
C ASP A 38 -2.14 40.45 -18.37
N LEU A 39 -1.01 40.13 -17.73
CA LEU A 39 -0.97 39.58 -16.37
C LEU A 39 -1.68 40.49 -15.34
N GLN A 40 -1.86 41.78 -15.67
CA GLN A 40 -2.58 42.75 -14.82
C GLN A 40 -4.09 42.49 -14.77
N MET A 41 -4.69 41.74 -15.71
CA MET A 41 -6.12 41.39 -15.68
C MET A 41 -6.44 40.06 -15.00
N GLN A 42 -5.54 39.07 -15.02
CA GLN A 42 -5.80 37.75 -14.42
C GLN A 42 -5.64 37.77 -12.90
N PHE A 43 -4.70 38.55 -12.40
CA PHE A 43 -4.42 38.65 -10.98
C PHE A 43 -5.60 39.25 -10.17
N PRO A 44 -6.17 40.43 -10.54
CA PRO A 44 -7.32 40.99 -9.82
C PRO A 44 -8.57 40.11 -9.85
N LEU A 45 -8.80 39.39 -10.95
CA LEU A 45 -9.92 38.45 -11.06
C LEU A 45 -9.77 37.30 -10.06
N ALA A 46 -8.58 36.69 -9.98
CA ALA A 46 -8.32 35.60 -9.04
C ALA A 46 -8.45 36.05 -7.58
N VAL A 47 -7.94 37.24 -7.24
CA VAL A 47 -8.11 37.83 -5.90
C VAL A 47 -9.59 38.10 -5.61
N GLY A 48 -10.31 38.69 -6.56
CA GLY A 48 -11.74 38.97 -6.46
C GLY A 48 -12.58 37.72 -6.19
N THR A 49 -12.39 36.65 -6.97
CA THR A 49 -13.12 35.39 -6.81
C THR A 49 -12.91 34.76 -5.42
N VAL A 50 -11.69 34.77 -4.87
CA VAL A 50 -11.42 34.26 -3.52
C VAL A 50 -12.07 35.16 -2.45
N GLY A 51 -12.01 36.48 -2.63
CA GLY A 51 -12.65 37.46 -1.74
C GLY A 51 -14.18 37.36 -1.73
N ASP A 52 -14.81 37.28 -2.90
CA ASP A 52 -16.26 37.16 -3.06
C ASP A 52 -16.77 35.90 -2.36
N PHE A 53 -16.11 34.75 -2.57
CA PHE A 53 -16.47 33.50 -1.88
C PHE A 53 -16.31 33.62 -0.35
N ALA A 54 -15.22 34.23 0.13
CA ALA A 54 -15.05 34.46 1.56
C ALA A 54 -16.18 35.34 2.13
N SER A 55 -16.55 36.39 1.42
CA SER A 55 -17.64 37.26 1.82
C SER A 55 -19.00 36.54 1.86
N GLU A 56 -19.29 35.69 0.87
CA GLU A 56 -20.48 34.82 0.84
C GLU A 56 -20.55 33.87 2.06
N VAL A 57 -19.43 33.22 2.39
CA VAL A 57 -19.33 32.31 3.55
C VAL A 57 -19.62 33.06 4.86
N VAL A 58 -19.05 34.25 5.03
CA VAL A 58 -19.29 35.06 6.23
C VAL A 58 -20.74 35.54 6.29
N ALA A 59 -21.30 36.05 5.18
CA ALA A 59 -22.69 36.50 5.11
C ALA A 59 -23.68 35.39 5.52
N LYS A 60 -23.45 34.16 5.02
CA LYS A 60 -24.23 32.98 5.39
C LYS A 60 -24.10 32.63 6.88
N THR A 61 -22.90 32.79 7.44
CA THR A 61 -22.61 32.47 8.84
C THR A 61 -23.33 33.42 9.81
N ILE A 62 -23.40 34.71 9.48
CA ILE A 62 -24.03 35.73 10.33
C ILE A 62 -25.54 35.93 10.06
N GLY A 63 -26.13 35.16 9.13
CA GLY A 63 -27.57 35.17 8.84
C GLY A 63 -28.05 36.30 7.93
N ASN A 64 -27.19 36.87 7.07
CA ASN A 64 -27.58 37.90 6.11
C ASN A 64 -28.10 37.28 4.79
N SER A 65 -29.43 37.31 4.58
CA SER A 65 -30.10 36.54 3.50
C SER A 65 -29.99 37.13 2.09
N ILE A 66 -29.57 38.38 1.93
CA ILE A 66 -29.51 39.07 0.63
C ILE A 66 -28.18 38.79 -0.09
N GLU A 67 -27.06 38.83 0.63
CA GLU A 67 -25.72 38.53 0.10
C GLU A 67 -25.45 37.02 -0.04
N ALA A 68 -26.21 36.17 0.66
CA ALA A 68 -26.11 34.71 0.59
C ALA A 68 -26.67 34.07 -0.71
N GLN A 69 -27.18 34.88 -1.64
CA GLN A 69 -27.76 34.41 -2.92
C GLN A 69 -26.74 34.31 -4.06
N SER A 70 -25.59 34.98 -3.94
CA SER A 70 -24.44 34.75 -4.84
C SER A 70 -23.85 33.36 -4.55
N GLN A 71 -23.51 32.61 -5.60
CA GLN A 71 -22.86 31.31 -5.49
C GLN A 71 -21.62 31.32 -6.37
N THR A 72 -20.52 31.83 -5.83
CA THR A 72 -19.21 31.65 -6.46
C THR A 72 -18.91 30.15 -6.49
N PRO A 73 -18.74 29.52 -7.68
CA PRO A 73 -18.53 28.08 -7.76
C PRO A 73 -17.22 27.66 -7.09
N LEU A 74 -17.23 26.56 -6.34
CA LEU A 74 -16.05 26.04 -5.64
C LEU A 74 -14.86 25.80 -6.60
N ASP A 75 -15.14 25.28 -7.79
CA ASP A 75 -14.13 25.03 -8.82
C ASP A 75 -13.45 26.33 -9.30
N GLU A 76 -14.16 27.46 -9.31
CA GLU A 76 -13.59 28.77 -9.67
C GLU A 76 -12.69 29.33 -8.55
N VAL A 77 -13.00 29.04 -7.28
CA VAL A 77 -12.14 29.38 -6.14
C VAL A 77 -10.84 28.58 -6.17
N ILE A 78 -10.94 27.27 -6.42
CA ILE A 78 -9.76 26.39 -6.56
C ILE A 78 -8.90 26.84 -7.75
N PHE A 79 -9.53 27.14 -8.89
CA PHE A 79 -8.84 27.64 -10.07
C PHE A 79 -8.12 28.96 -9.78
N SER A 80 -8.78 29.90 -9.10
CA SER A 80 -8.19 31.18 -8.73
C SER A 80 -6.99 31.02 -7.79
N ALA A 81 -7.06 30.08 -6.85
CA ALA A 81 -5.93 29.73 -5.98
C ALA A 81 -4.74 29.15 -6.77
N GLN A 82 -5.00 28.32 -7.79
CA GLN A 82 -3.96 27.78 -8.69
C GLN A 82 -3.27 28.89 -9.50
N VAL A 83 -4.04 29.86 -10.00
CA VAL A 83 -3.51 31.02 -10.72
C VAL A 83 -2.57 31.82 -9.79
N LEU A 84 -3.02 32.15 -8.58
CA LEU A 84 -2.20 32.88 -7.59
C LEU A 84 -0.92 32.12 -7.22
N GLN A 85 -1.00 30.80 -7.08
CA GLN A 85 0.17 29.95 -6.88
C GLN A 85 1.13 30.00 -8.08
N ALA A 86 0.63 29.87 -9.30
CA ALA A 86 1.45 29.88 -10.51
C ALA A 86 2.20 31.22 -10.68
N PHE A 87 1.56 32.33 -10.31
CA PHE A 87 2.21 33.64 -10.26
C PHE A 87 3.39 33.66 -9.28
N ASP A 88 3.25 33.13 -8.07
CA ASP A 88 4.36 33.06 -7.11
C ASP A 88 5.49 32.12 -7.60
N ASP A 89 5.13 30.93 -8.08
CA ASP A 89 6.09 29.92 -8.54
C ASP A 89 6.87 30.40 -9.80
N SER A 90 6.36 31.38 -10.55
CA SER A 90 7.03 31.99 -11.70
C SER A 90 8.11 33.03 -11.35
N LEU A 91 8.21 33.42 -10.07
CA LEU A 91 9.17 34.41 -9.53
C LEU A 91 9.13 35.78 -10.21
N LEU A 92 8.01 36.16 -10.83
CA LEU A 92 7.87 37.44 -11.54
C LEU A 92 7.93 38.67 -10.62
N ASN A 93 7.41 38.56 -9.40
CA ASN A 93 7.50 39.60 -8.39
C ASN A 93 7.63 39.00 -6.98
N LYS A 94 8.84 39.06 -6.41
CA LYS A 94 9.15 38.50 -5.08
C LYS A 94 8.54 39.30 -3.93
N GLU A 95 8.22 40.59 -4.12
CA GLU A 95 7.64 41.43 -3.07
C GLU A 95 6.20 41.03 -2.74
N LEU A 96 5.49 40.46 -3.72
CA LEU A 96 4.10 40.00 -3.56
C LEU A 96 3.99 38.57 -3.02
N SER A 97 5.09 37.84 -2.88
CA SER A 97 5.08 36.40 -2.54
C SER A 97 4.31 36.07 -1.26
N PHE A 98 4.39 36.91 -0.23
CA PHE A 98 3.62 36.68 1.01
C PHE A 98 2.11 36.75 0.76
N ASN A 99 1.64 37.81 0.09
CA ASN A 99 0.22 38.01 -0.22
C ASN A 99 -0.31 36.99 -1.22
N LEU A 100 0.49 36.61 -2.22
CA LEU A 100 0.12 35.57 -3.18
C LEU A 100 -0.07 34.22 -2.50
N ARG A 101 0.87 33.82 -1.64
CA ARG A 101 0.80 32.54 -0.93
C ARG A 101 -0.34 32.50 0.09
N ILE A 102 -0.61 33.59 0.81
CA ILE A 102 -1.71 33.59 1.78
C ILE A 102 -3.08 33.54 1.10
N LEU A 103 -3.26 34.25 -0.01
CA LEU A 103 -4.50 34.20 -0.81
C LEU A 103 -4.68 32.83 -1.49
N ALA A 104 -3.61 32.27 -2.04
CA ALA A 104 -3.65 30.90 -2.59
C ALA A 104 -3.98 29.88 -1.49
N ALA A 105 -3.36 29.98 -0.30
CA ALA A 105 -3.65 29.12 0.84
C ALA A 105 -5.12 29.21 1.27
N ALA A 106 -5.65 30.43 1.40
CA ALA A 106 -7.03 30.67 1.77
C ALA A 106 -8.01 30.14 0.71
N GLY A 107 -7.74 30.40 -0.57
CA GLY A 107 -8.54 29.87 -1.68
C GLY A 107 -8.56 28.33 -1.72
N PHE A 108 -7.41 27.67 -1.53
CA PHE A 108 -7.40 26.20 -1.43
C PHE A 108 -8.13 25.67 -0.19
N TYR A 109 -8.01 26.34 0.96
CA TYR A 109 -8.68 25.92 2.20
C TYR A 109 -10.20 26.07 2.09
N LEU A 110 -10.67 27.23 1.63
CA LEU A 110 -12.09 27.51 1.39
C LEU A 110 -12.65 26.69 0.22
N GLY A 111 -11.79 26.34 -0.74
CA GLY A 111 -12.03 25.39 -1.83
C GLY A 111 -12.13 23.93 -1.39
N ASP A 112 -12.08 23.63 -0.09
CA ASP A 112 -12.12 22.28 0.48
C ASP A 112 -10.96 21.36 0.05
N VAL A 113 -9.80 21.96 -0.26
CA VAL A 113 -8.53 21.29 -0.62
C VAL A 113 -7.45 21.56 0.45
N PRO A 114 -7.63 21.08 1.70
CA PRO A 114 -6.77 21.43 2.84
C PRO A 114 -5.30 21.00 2.66
N GLY A 115 -5.05 19.99 1.84
CA GLY A 115 -3.69 19.54 1.50
C GLY A 115 -2.88 20.61 0.77
N ASN A 116 -3.48 21.30 -0.21
CA ASN A 116 -2.81 22.36 -0.97
C ASN A 116 -2.63 23.62 -0.12
N ALA A 117 -3.65 23.94 0.70
CA ALA A 117 -3.57 25.03 1.66
C ALA A 117 -2.39 24.86 2.64
N SER A 118 -2.25 23.67 3.24
CA SER A 118 -1.16 23.34 4.16
C SER A 118 0.23 23.52 3.51
N VAL A 119 0.36 23.15 2.24
CA VAL A 119 1.63 23.34 1.51
C VAL A 119 1.94 24.81 1.33
N GLN A 120 0.98 25.64 0.92
CA GLN A 120 1.21 27.08 0.78
C GLN A 120 1.55 27.73 2.12
N LEU A 121 0.92 27.30 3.22
CA LEU A 121 1.26 27.72 4.58
C LEU A 121 2.69 27.33 4.98
N SER A 122 3.14 26.12 4.61
CA SER A 122 4.53 25.70 4.87
C SER A 122 5.53 26.58 4.12
N LYS A 123 5.24 26.97 2.88
CA LYS A 123 6.07 27.91 2.09
C LYS A 123 6.07 29.32 2.70
N LEU A 124 4.99 29.76 3.34
CA LEU A 124 4.93 31.06 4.01
C LEU A 124 5.91 31.17 5.18
N SER A 125 6.17 30.06 5.90
CA SER A 125 7.12 30.05 7.03
C SER A 125 8.57 30.37 6.63
N GLN A 126 8.88 30.36 5.33
CA GLN A 126 10.21 30.65 4.77
C GLN A 126 10.38 32.12 4.35
N LEU A 127 9.34 32.94 4.46
CA LEU A 127 9.36 34.36 4.09
C LEU A 127 9.44 35.25 5.34
N ASP A 128 10.01 36.44 5.18
CA ASP A 128 9.96 37.47 6.22
C ASP A 128 8.51 37.90 6.47
N PHE A 129 8.11 37.94 7.74
CA PHE A 129 6.75 38.30 8.14
C PHE A 129 6.53 39.81 7.96
N PRO A 130 5.40 40.24 7.37
CA PRO A 130 5.02 41.65 7.35
C PRO A 130 4.66 42.10 8.77
N LYS A 131 5.58 42.80 9.44
CA LYS A 131 5.44 43.22 10.86
C LYS A 131 4.22 44.11 11.14
N HIS A 132 3.63 44.73 10.12
CA HIS A 132 2.54 45.69 10.25
C HIS A 132 1.18 45.17 9.75
N ASP A 133 1.12 43.98 9.15
CA ASP A 133 -0.13 43.41 8.61
C ASP A 133 -0.74 42.39 9.59
N THR A 134 -1.38 42.93 10.63
CA THR A 134 -1.94 42.13 11.73
C THR A 134 -3.08 41.21 11.27
N LEU A 135 -3.87 41.59 10.27
CA LEU A 135 -4.96 40.78 9.75
C LEU A 135 -4.44 39.60 8.92
N ALA A 136 -3.44 39.81 8.06
CA ALA A 136 -2.84 38.70 7.33
C ALA A 136 -2.14 37.70 8.27
N ILE A 137 -1.48 38.18 9.34
CA ILE A 137 -0.93 37.30 10.39
C ILE A 137 -2.05 36.50 11.07
N ALA A 138 -3.19 37.14 11.34
CA ALA A 138 -4.34 36.47 11.94
C ALA A 138 -4.95 35.41 11.00
N VAL A 139 -5.09 35.71 9.70
CA VAL A 139 -5.52 34.74 8.67
C VAL A 139 -4.58 33.54 8.61
N LYS A 140 -3.27 33.77 8.57
CA LYS A 140 -2.24 32.71 8.59
C LYS A 140 -2.37 31.86 9.86
N THR A 141 -2.55 32.48 11.01
CA THR A 141 -2.69 31.80 12.32
C THR A 141 -3.97 30.97 12.38
N ALA A 142 -5.08 31.53 11.88
CA ALA A 142 -6.34 30.83 11.77
C ALA A 142 -6.20 29.59 10.88
N MET A 143 -5.49 29.66 9.75
CA MET A 143 -5.29 28.51 8.85
C MET A 143 -4.26 27.48 9.30
N ASP A 144 -3.28 27.84 10.13
CA ASP A 144 -2.18 26.95 10.52
C ASP A 144 -2.56 26.08 11.74
N ARG A 145 -2.45 26.65 12.95
CA ARG A 145 -2.74 25.96 14.22
C ARG A 145 -3.40 26.89 15.22
N PRO A 146 -4.68 27.25 15.03
CA PRO A 146 -5.37 28.22 15.88
C PRO A 146 -5.45 27.77 17.36
N TRP A 147 -5.36 26.47 17.65
CA TRP A 147 -5.36 25.92 19.01
C TRP A 147 -4.04 26.16 19.79
N GLU A 148 -2.93 26.44 19.08
CA GLU A 148 -1.62 26.76 19.67
C GLU A 148 -1.43 28.26 19.92
N HIS A 149 -2.41 29.10 19.54
CA HIS A 149 -2.33 30.55 19.71
C HIS A 149 -2.15 30.95 21.19
N THR A 150 -1.23 31.89 21.41
CA THR A 150 -0.95 32.54 22.70
C THR A 150 -1.20 34.04 22.56
N ASN A 151 -1.90 34.64 23.53
CA ASN A 151 -2.51 35.98 23.52
C ASN A 151 -1.57 37.20 23.28
N GLU A 152 -0.30 37.03 22.93
CA GLU A 152 0.74 38.02 23.21
C GLU A 152 1.17 38.93 22.05
N THR A 153 0.73 38.72 20.80
CA THR A 153 1.41 39.37 19.64
C THR A 153 0.55 40.10 18.59
N LEU A 154 -0.77 40.24 18.75
CA LEU A 154 -1.64 40.93 17.78
C LEU A 154 -2.11 42.30 18.26
N GLU A 155 -1.84 43.37 17.49
CA GLU A 155 -2.27 44.75 17.81
C GLU A 155 -3.75 45.00 17.50
N SER A 156 -4.36 44.26 16.56
CA SER A 156 -5.79 44.37 16.23
C SER A 156 -6.66 43.62 17.25
N SER A 157 -7.42 44.36 18.06
CA SER A 157 -8.28 43.79 19.11
C SER A 157 -9.33 42.83 18.54
N ARG A 158 -9.96 43.16 17.41
CA ARG A 158 -11.02 42.34 16.80
C ARG A 158 -10.49 41.06 16.15
N ALA A 159 -9.32 41.13 15.51
CA ALA A 159 -8.67 39.95 14.95
C ALA A 159 -8.23 38.98 16.07
N LYS A 160 -7.71 39.53 17.17
CA LYS A 160 -7.39 38.79 18.39
C LYS A 160 -8.63 38.13 19.00
N ASP A 161 -9.73 38.87 19.18
CA ASP A 161 -10.99 38.31 19.71
C ASP A 161 -11.49 37.13 18.88
N ASN A 162 -11.41 37.23 17.54
CA ASN A 162 -11.80 36.14 16.64
C ASN A 162 -10.94 34.88 16.86
N LEU A 163 -9.61 35.04 16.91
CA LEU A 163 -8.67 33.94 17.14
C LEU A 163 -8.79 33.34 18.54
N ASP A 164 -9.00 34.15 19.57
CA ASP A 164 -9.16 33.70 20.95
C ASP A 164 -10.39 32.79 21.08
N VAL A 165 -11.50 33.17 20.44
CA VAL A 165 -12.70 32.32 20.44
C VAL A 165 -12.49 31.04 19.62
N LEU A 166 -11.83 31.14 18.46
CA LEU A 166 -11.49 29.97 17.65
C LEU A 166 -10.58 29.00 18.43
N CYS A 167 -9.58 29.53 19.14
CA CYS A 167 -8.67 28.77 19.99
C CYS A 167 -9.41 28.08 21.13
N GLN A 168 -10.30 28.81 21.84
CA GLN A 168 -11.13 28.25 22.90
C GLN A 168 -12.00 27.10 22.39
N HIS A 169 -12.63 27.25 21.22
CA HIS A 169 -13.45 26.19 20.61
C HIS A 169 -12.66 24.88 20.42
N PHE A 170 -11.42 24.94 19.90
CA PHE A 170 -10.61 23.73 19.71
C PHE A 170 -10.04 23.15 21.01
N ARG A 171 -9.92 23.95 22.08
CA ARG A 171 -9.40 23.50 23.38
C ARG A 171 -10.47 22.84 24.26
N ASN A 172 -11.68 23.40 24.33
CA ASN A 172 -12.70 22.98 25.29
C ASN A 172 -14.06 22.61 24.67
N GLY A 173 -14.29 22.90 23.39
CA GLY A 173 -15.52 22.55 22.68
C GLY A 173 -16.83 23.15 23.24
N ARG A 174 -16.80 24.05 24.23
CA ARG A 174 -18.01 24.55 24.92
C ARG A 174 -18.37 25.96 24.46
N ASN A 175 -19.59 26.14 23.94
CA ASN A 175 -20.19 27.44 23.55
C ASN A 175 -19.32 28.32 22.63
N GLY A 176 -18.29 27.76 21.98
CA GLY A 176 -17.38 28.49 21.10
C GLY A 176 -18.03 28.93 19.80
N ARG A 177 -18.98 28.16 19.27
CA ARG A 177 -19.62 28.44 17.98
C ARG A 177 -20.36 29.77 17.94
N GLN A 178 -21.26 30.02 18.91
CA GLN A 178 -22.03 31.27 18.93
C GLN A 178 -21.12 32.48 19.16
N LYS A 179 -20.22 32.38 20.15
CA LYS A 179 -19.22 33.43 20.42
C LYS A 179 -18.35 33.73 19.20
N ALA A 180 -18.00 32.71 18.41
CA ALA A 180 -17.19 32.90 17.22
C ALA A 180 -17.98 33.63 16.15
N TYR A 181 -19.25 33.29 15.96
CA TYR A 181 -20.11 33.96 14.99
C TYR A 181 -20.33 35.43 15.37
N ASP A 182 -20.47 35.72 16.66
CA ASP A 182 -20.55 37.10 17.17
C ASP A 182 -19.23 37.87 16.92
N ALA A 183 -18.07 37.23 17.15
CA ALA A 183 -16.76 37.82 16.86
C ALA A 183 -16.52 38.06 15.35
N ILE A 184 -16.94 37.12 14.49
CA ILE A 184 -16.89 37.25 13.03
C ILE A 184 -17.78 38.41 12.58
N LYS A 185 -18.99 38.52 13.13
CA LYS A 185 -19.91 39.63 12.83
C LYS A 185 -19.29 40.98 13.21
N SER A 186 -18.74 41.10 14.41
CA SER A 186 -18.09 42.33 14.88
C SER A 186 -16.89 42.72 14.00
N LEU A 187 -16.09 41.74 13.55
CA LEU A 187 -14.99 41.96 12.62
C LEU A 187 -15.48 42.50 11.26
N ARG A 188 -16.51 41.88 10.68
CA ARG A 188 -17.07 42.30 9.38
C ARG A 188 -17.68 43.70 9.43
N GLU A 189 -18.47 43.99 10.45
CA GLU A 189 -19.11 45.31 10.62
C GLU A 189 -18.06 46.43 10.70
N TRP A 190 -16.94 46.18 11.39
CA TRP A 190 -15.82 47.12 11.41
C TRP A 190 -15.13 47.23 10.05
N ALA A 191 -14.86 46.11 9.38
CA ALA A 191 -14.14 46.11 8.12
C ALA A 191 -14.88 46.91 7.03
N TYR A 192 -16.19 46.70 6.90
CA TYR A 192 -17.02 47.38 5.90
C TYR A 192 -17.23 48.87 6.16
N SER A 193 -16.95 49.34 7.39
CA SER A 193 -17.14 50.74 7.77
C SER A 193 -15.84 51.55 7.82
N HIS A 194 -14.69 50.91 8.08
CA HIS A 194 -13.45 51.63 8.39
C HIS A 194 -12.19 51.07 7.70
N ALA A 195 -12.21 49.87 7.11
CA ALA A 195 -11.00 49.20 6.64
C ALA A 195 -10.56 49.63 5.23
N SER A 196 -9.27 49.49 4.94
CA SER A 196 -8.75 49.57 3.57
C SER A 196 -9.25 48.38 2.72
N ALA A 197 -9.12 48.44 1.40
CA ALA A 197 -9.51 47.32 0.52
C ALA A 197 -8.77 46.02 0.86
N HIS A 198 -7.49 46.12 1.23
CA HIS A 198 -6.67 44.98 1.67
C HIS A 198 -7.15 44.42 3.02
N ASP A 199 -7.37 45.29 3.99
CA ASP A 199 -7.83 44.90 5.33
C ASP A 199 -9.25 44.30 5.28
N LEU A 200 -10.11 44.81 4.40
CA LEU A 200 -11.45 44.25 4.17
C LEU A 200 -11.35 42.81 3.65
N LEU A 201 -10.52 42.59 2.62
CA LEU A 201 -10.28 41.25 2.08
C LEU A 201 -9.74 40.31 3.17
N MET A 202 -8.74 40.73 3.95
CA MET A 202 -8.17 39.90 5.01
C MET A 202 -9.17 39.64 6.16
N ALA A 203 -10.03 40.61 6.49
CA ALA A 203 -11.08 40.44 7.50
C ALA A 203 -12.16 39.43 7.06
N ASP A 204 -12.63 39.50 5.81
CA ASP A 204 -13.57 38.51 5.28
C ASP A 204 -12.93 37.11 5.17
N LEU A 205 -11.66 37.01 4.77
CA LEU A 205 -10.93 35.74 4.78
C LEU A 205 -10.83 35.16 6.18
N LEU A 206 -10.42 35.96 7.18
CA LEU A 206 -10.34 35.53 8.58
C LEU A 206 -11.71 35.03 9.06
N GLY A 207 -12.77 35.79 8.78
CA GLY A 207 -14.13 35.41 9.13
C GLY A 207 -14.56 34.08 8.48
N ALA A 208 -14.34 33.93 7.18
CA ALA A 208 -14.72 32.75 6.41
C ALA A 208 -13.97 31.49 6.86
N ILE A 209 -12.65 31.61 7.06
CA ILE A 209 -11.80 30.54 7.55
C ILE A 209 -12.24 30.11 8.96
N SER A 210 -12.43 31.06 9.87
CA SER A 210 -12.89 30.76 11.24
C SER A 210 -14.26 30.07 11.27
N ALA A 211 -15.22 30.55 10.46
CA ALA A 211 -16.53 29.92 10.33
C ALA A 211 -16.43 28.47 9.82
N THR A 212 -15.63 28.26 8.79
CA THR A 212 -15.42 26.97 8.12
C THR A 212 -14.75 25.97 9.07
N ARG A 213 -13.70 26.40 9.79
CA ARG A 213 -13.00 25.59 10.80
C ARG A 213 -13.91 25.09 11.91
N ILE A 214 -14.78 25.95 12.42
CA ILE A 214 -15.72 25.59 13.49
C ILE A 214 -16.75 24.59 12.98
N ALA A 215 -17.29 24.82 11.78
CA ALA A 215 -18.26 23.92 11.15
C ALA A 215 -17.67 22.53 10.89
N ASN A 216 -16.39 22.47 10.48
CA ASN A 216 -15.69 21.23 10.14
C ASN A 216 -14.92 20.61 11.31
N SER A 217 -14.93 21.25 12.50
CA SER A 217 -14.20 20.76 13.66
C SER A 217 -14.69 19.40 14.15
N ALA A 218 -13.77 18.60 14.68
CA ALA A 218 -14.07 17.30 15.26
C ALA A 218 -15.02 17.41 16.48
N TRP A 219 -14.90 18.50 17.25
CA TRP A 219 -15.84 18.84 18.34
C TRP A 219 -17.28 19.00 17.86
N THR A 220 -17.50 19.60 16.70
CA THR A 220 -18.83 19.80 16.12
C THR A 220 -19.36 18.51 15.48
N LEU A 221 -18.50 17.81 14.75
CA LEU A 221 -18.93 16.77 13.82
C LEU A 221 -18.92 15.36 14.42
N LEU A 222 -17.95 14.98 15.25
CA LEU A 222 -17.88 13.61 15.77
C LEU A 222 -19.09 13.25 16.64
N PRO A 223 -19.51 14.06 17.64
CA PRO A 223 -20.70 13.74 18.44
C PRO A 223 -21.95 13.54 17.57
N ARG A 224 -22.15 14.41 16.58
CA ARG A 224 -23.25 14.33 15.61
C ARG A 224 -23.13 13.07 14.75
N TYR A 225 -21.98 12.80 14.15
CA TYR A 225 -21.82 11.70 13.23
C TYR A 225 -21.81 10.34 13.94
N SER A 226 -21.24 10.22 15.13
CA SER A 226 -21.26 8.98 15.92
C SER A 226 -22.55 8.77 16.70
N ASN A 227 -23.40 9.79 16.82
CA ASN A 227 -24.56 9.81 17.72
C ASN A 227 -24.14 9.55 19.19
N LEU A 228 -22.99 10.09 19.59
CA LEU A 228 -22.48 9.99 20.97
C LEU A 228 -22.51 11.37 21.62
N PRO A 229 -22.72 11.42 22.94
CA PRO A 229 -22.61 12.68 23.69
C PRO A 229 -21.18 13.22 23.62
N GLN A 230 -21.03 14.55 23.66
CA GLN A 230 -19.73 15.22 23.50
C GLN A 230 -18.73 14.81 24.60
N GLU A 231 -19.24 14.51 25.80
CA GLU A 231 -18.48 14.07 26.97
C GLU A 231 -17.69 12.78 26.70
N LYS A 232 -18.23 11.86 25.89
CA LYS A 232 -17.54 10.62 25.50
C LYS A 232 -16.29 10.90 24.65
N TRP A 233 -16.27 12.01 23.93
CA TRP A 233 -15.15 12.43 23.08
C TRP A 233 -14.20 13.42 23.76
N GLU A 234 -14.59 14.02 24.89
CA GLU A 234 -13.85 15.11 25.57
C GLU A 234 -12.40 14.72 25.91
N THR A 235 -12.20 13.52 26.46
CA THR A 235 -10.86 13.00 26.82
C THR A 235 -9.94 12.87 25.61
N TYR A 236 -10.47 12.48 24.45
CA TYR A 236 -9.68 12.37 23.22
C TYR A 236 -9.47 13.75 22.59
N LEU A 237 -10.54 14.52 22.39
CA LEU A 237 -10.50 15.78 21.65
C LEU A 237 -9.68 16.88 22.35
N SER A 238 -9.56 16.82 23.68
CA SER A 238 -8.71 17.73 24.46
C SER A 238 -7.20 17.49 24.28
N ARG A 239 -6.76 16.31 23.81
CA ARG A 239 -5.33 16.00 23.62
C ARG A 239 -4.71 16.82 22.49
N SER A 240 -3.40 17.03 22.52
CA SER A 240 -2.67 17.75 21.45
C SER A 240 -2.65 16.99 20.12
N MET A 241 -2.54 15.66 20.19
CA MET A 241 -2.40 14.78 19.01
C MET A 241 -3.73 14.35 18.38
N SER A 242 -4.86 14.78 18.95
CA SER A 242 -6.18 14.44 18.43
C SER A 242 -6.50 15.18 17.14
N ILE A 243 -7.41 14.59 16.35
CA ILE A 243 -7.93 15.27 15.18
C ILE A 243 -8.70 16.52 15.62
N LYS A 244 -8.30 17.68 15.08
CA LYS A 244 -8.95 18.96 15.35
C LYS A 244 -10.06 19.25 14.35
N GLU A 245 -9.82 18.93 13.08
CA GLU A 245 -10.73 19.20 11.98
C GLU A 245 -10.88 17.97 11.08
N MET A 246 -12.11 17.71 10.63
CA MET A 246 -12.45 16.57 9.80
C MET A 246 -12.26 16.91 8.32
N TRP A 247 -11.46 16.13 7.62
CA TRP A 247 -11.26 16.24 6.18
C TRP A 247 -12.54 15.88 5.40
N PRO A 248 -12.67 16.33 4.14
CA PRO A 248 -13.88 16.08 3.34
C PRO A 248 -14.24 14.60 3.26
N SER A 249 -13.22 13.74 3.10
CA SER A 249 -13.37 12.29 3.13
C SER A 249 -13.98 11.79 4.44
N GLN A 250 -13.43 12.21 5.58
CA GLN A 250 -13.89 11.81 6.91
C GLN A 250 -15.30 12.32 7.20
N ARG A 251 -15.68 13.48 6.65
CA ARG A 251 -17.05 14.01 6.72
C ARG A 251 -18.03 13.14 5.94
N LEU A 252 -17.67 12.71 4.73
CA LEU A 252 -18.48 11.80 3.91
C LEU A 252 -18.74 10.45 4.63
N LEU A 253 -17.73 9.90 5.32
CA LEU A 253 -17.91 8.69 6.13
C LEU A 253 -18.90 8.90 7.28
N GLY A 254 -18.85 10.08 7.92
CA GLY A 254 -19.78 10.46 8.99
C GLY A 254 -21.21 10.62 8.49
N GLU A 255 -21.39 11.24 7.32
CA GLU A 255 -22.69 11.40 6.66
C GLU A 255 -23.30 10.07 6.23
N ALA A 256 -22.47 9.13 5.78
CA ALA A 256 -22.87 7.76 5.47
C ALA A 256 -23.17 6.91 6.73
N GLY A 257 -22.88 7.42 7.93
CA GLY A 257 -23.20 6.78 9.21
C GLY A 257 -22.21 5.70 9.66
N LEU A 258 -21.02 5.63 9.05
CA LEU A 258 -20.01 4.63 9.43
C LEU A 258 -19.55 4.78 10.89
N TYR A 259 -19.48 6.01 11.42
CA TYR A 259 -19.14 6.20 12.84
C TYR A 259 -20.24 5.71 13.79
N ARG A 260 -21.48 5.48 13.33
CA ARG A 260 -22.60 4.96 14.14
C ARG A 260 -22.68 3.43 14.14
N GLY A 261 -21.91 2.76 13.29
CA GLY A 261 -21.95 1.30 13.16
C GLY A 261 -22.48 0.78 11.83
N ILE A 262 -22.83 1.64 10.86
CA ILE A 262 -23.28 1.18 9.55
C ILE A 262 -22.11 0.56 8.76
N SER A 263 -22.32 -0.63 8.21
CA SER A 263 -21.36 -1.31 7.33
C SER A 263 -21.25 -0.59 5.99
N GLY A 264 -20.07 -0.63 5.35
CA GLY A 264 -19.92 0.03 4.06
C GLY A 264 -18.62 -0.23 3.32
N VAL A 265 -18.67 0.03 2.01
CA VAL A 265 -17.52 0.04 1.10
C VAL A 265 -17.11 1.49 0.87
N VAL A 266 -15.90 1.83 1.31
CA VAL A 266 -15.33 3.16 1.23
C VAL A 266 -14.26 3.20 0.14
N GLN A 267 -14.52 4.00 -0.88
CA GLN A 267 -13.56 4.35 -1.90
C GLN A 267 -12.85 5.64 -1.51
N MET A 268 -11.59 5.51 -1.09
CA MET A 268 -10.80 6.64 -0.66
C MET A 268 -9.38 6.57 -1.20
N PRO A 269 -8.94 7.57 -1.99
CA PRO A 269 -7.55 7.66 -2.45
C PRO A 269 -6.56 7.62 -1.27
N THR A 270 -5.36 7.08 -1.50
CA THR A 270 -4.32 6.91 -0.46
C THR A 270 -3.97 8.21 0.28
N SER A 271 -4.04 9.36 -0.41
CA SER A 271 -3.77 10.67 0.17
C SER A 271 -4.94 11.31 0.93
N ALA A 272 -6.12 10.71 0.95
CA ALA A 272 -7.34 11.31 1.52
C ALA A 272 -7.59 10.96 2.99
N GLY A 273 -6.66 10.28 3.67
CA GLY A 273 -6.70 10.07 5.13
C GLY A 273 -7.25 8.72 5.61
N LYS A 274 -6.97 7.62 4.89
CA LYS A 274 -7.37 6.22 5.24
C LYS A 274 -7.09 5.86 6.70
N SER A 275 -5.85 6.01 7.16
CA SER A 275 -5.48 5.64 8.53
C SER A 275 -6.31 6.36 9.60
N ARG A 276 -6.53 7.68 9.43
CA ARG A 276 -7.34 8.46 10.37
C ARG A 276 -8.82 8.10 10.33
N ALA A 277 -9.35 7.75 9.15
CA ALA A 277 -10.72 7.25 9.04
C ALA A 277 -10.90 5.92 9.80
N THR A 278 -9.98 4.97 9.61
CA THR A 278 -9.96 3.68 10.31
C THR A 278 -9.87 3.87 11.83
N GLU A 279 -8.95 4.73 12.29
CA GLU A 279 -8.82 5.09 13.70
C GLU A 279 -10.13 5.61 14.32
N LEU A 280 -10.82 6.52 13.62
CA LEU A 280 -12.08 7.09 14.09
C LEU A 280 -13.22 6.07 14.11
N ILE A 281 -13.28 5.15 13.14
CA ILE A 281 -14.27 4.06 13.13
C ILE A 281 -14.05 3.15 14.35
N ILE A 282 -12.81 2.71 14.57
CA ILE A 282 -12.46 1.84 15.71
C ILE A 282 -12.75 2.56 17.04
N ARG A 283 -12.27 3.81 17.18
CA ARG A 283 -12.50 4.59 18.41
C ARG A 283 -14.00 4.81 18.67
N SER A 284 -14.79 5.11 17.64
CA SER A 284 -16.24 5.24 17.78
C SER A 284 -16.89 3.92 18.21
N ALA A 285 -16.46 2.80 17.65
CA ALA A 285 -16.96 1.47 18.01
C ALA A 285 -16.71 1.15 19.50
N PHE A 286 -15.50 1.42 20.00
CA PHE A 286 -15.16 1.22 21.42
C PHE A 286 -15.85 2.23 22.35
N LEU A 287 -15.89 3.52 22.01
CA LEU A 287 -16.56 4.54 22.84
C LEU A 287 -18.07 4.32 22.97
N SER A 288 -18.68 3.77 21.90
CA SER A 288 -20.09 3.35 21.88
C SER A 288 -20.36 2.01 22.53
N ALA A 289 -19.31 1.29 22.97
CA ALA A 289 -19.38 -0.06 23.53
C ALA A 289 -20.08 -1.10 22.63
N ARG A 290 -20.12 -0.86 21.31
CA ARG A 290 -20.65 -1.83 20.32
C ARG A 290 -19.77 -3.06 20.18
N THR A 291 -18.50 -2.94 20.56
CA THR A 291 -17.56 -4.04 20.54
C THR A 291 -16.40 -3.79 21.50
N LYS A 292 -15.77 -4.88 21.94
CA LYS A 292 -14.47 -4.88 22.62
C LYS A 292 -13.35 -5.45 21.73
N LEU A 293 -13.68 -5.99 20.55
CA LEU A 293 -12.73 -6.64 19.65
C LEU A 293 -12.93 -6.14 18.21
N ALA A 294 -11.89 -5.53 17.66
CA ALA A 294 -11.83 -5.13 16.26
C ALA A 294 -10.77 -5.95 15.51
N LEU A 295 -11.15 -6.51 14.36
CA LEU A 295 -10.22 -7.20 13.45
C LEU A 295 -9.89 -6.26 12.28
N VAL A 296 -8.60 -6.09 11.99
CA VAL A 296 -8.12 -5.34 10.82
C VAL A 296 -7.35 -6.28 9.92
N ILE A 297 -7.87 -6.48 8.71
CA ILE A 297 -7.32 -7.40 7.72
C ILE A 297 -6.62 -6.57 6.65
N ALA A 298 -5.32 -6.80 6.47
CA ALA A 298 -4.50 -6.10 5.48
C ALA A 298 -3.66 -7.10 4.66
N PRO A 299 -3.49 -6.88 3.34
CA PRO A 299 -2.95 -7.89 2.42
C PRO A 299 -1.47 -8.28 2.65
N PHE A 300 -0.67 -7.43 3.32
CA PHE A 300 0.78 -7.63 3.45
C PHE A 300 1.25 -7.32 4.87
N ARG A 301 2.24 -8.08 5.36
CA ARG A 301 2.84 -7.85 6.69
C ARG A 301 3.39 -6.44 6.87
N ALA A 302 4.02 -5.87 5.84
CA ALA A 302 4.55 -4.50 5.92
C ALA A 302 3.43 -3.48 6.20
N LEU A 303 2.27 -3.68 5.56
CA LEU A 303 1.10 -2.85 5.80
C LEU A 303 0.47 -3.14 7.17
N CYS A 304 0.38 -4.40 7.59
CA CYS A 304 -0.05 -4.75 8.96
C CYS A 304 0.82 -4.02 10.01
N GLN A 305 2.13 -4.00 9.82
CA GLN A 305 3.07 -3.31 10.72
C GLN A 305 2.88 -1.79 10.69
N GLU A 306 2.63 -1.20 9.53
CA GLU A 306 2.34 0.23 9.43
C GLU A 306 1.06 0.59 10.19
N ILE A 307 -0.01 -0.17 9.97
CA ILE A 307 -1.29 0.02 10.66
C ILE A 307 -1.12 -0.18 12.17
N ALA A 308 -0.43 -1.22 12.61
CA ALA A 308 -0.19 -1.50 14.02
C ALA A 308 0.55 -0.33 14.70
N ASN A 309 1.67 0.12 14.13
CA ASN A 309 2.45 1.24 14.66
C ASN A 309 1.63 2.55 14.71
N ASP A 310 0.83 2.83 13.67
CA ASP A 310 -0.01 4.02 13.60
C ASP A 310 -1.13 3.98 14.66
N LEU A 311 -1.77 2.81 14.85
CA LEU A 311 -2.82 2.62 15.84
C LEU A 311 -2.28 2.59 17.27
N GLU A 312 -1.13 1.94 17.54
CA GLU A 312 -0.45 1.98 18.84
C GLU A 312 -0.18 3.42 19.27
N LYS A 313 0.35 4.23 18.34
CA LYS A 313 0.60 5.65 18.60
C LYS A 313 -0.70 6.42 18.83
N ALA A 314 -1.75 6.12 18.08
CA ALA A 314 -3.05 6.79 18.19
C ALA A 314 -3.80 6.44 19.48
N PHE A 315 -3.67 5.20 19.96
CA PHE A 315 -4.42 4.65 21.09
C PHE A 315 -3.63 4.57 22.39
N LYS A 316 -2.36 5.03 22.40
CA LYS A 316 -1.49 5.05 23.58
C LYS A 316 -2.16 5.55 24.87
N ASP A 317 -2.97 6.62 24.76
CA ASP A 317 -3.65 7.24 25.89
C ASP A 317 -5.14 6.83 26.01
N ASP A 318 -5.62 5.96 25.12
CA ASP A 318 -7.00 5.43 25.11
C ASP A 318 -7.15 4.14 25.93
N GLY A 319 -6.04 3.46 26.25
CA GLY A 319 -6.06 2.18 26.97
C GLY A 319 -6.53 1.00 26.13
N TYR A 320 -6.45 1.11 24.79
CA TYR A 320 -6.74 0.02 23.86
C TYR A 320 -5.45 -0.76 23.58
N ASP A 321 -5.55 -2.08 23.56
CA ASP A 321 -4.42 -2.94 23.23
C ASP A 321 -4.41 -3.18 21.71
N VAL A 322 -3.28 -2.89 21.08
CA VAL A 322 -3.07 -3.07 19.64
C VAL A 322 -2.10 -4.23 19.46
N ASN A 323 -2.54 -5.26 18.74
CA ASN A 323 -1.88 -6.54 18.66
C ASN A 323 -1.64 -6.94 17.20
N GLN A 324 -0.43 -7.39 16.90
CA GLN A 324 -0.05 -7.89 15.59
C GLN A 324 0.63 -9.28 15.75
N PRO A 325 -0.11 -10.36 15.51
CA PRO A 325 0.43 -11.72 15.53
C PRO A 325 1.56 -11.93 14.52
N SER A 326 2.42 -12.92 14.76
CA SER A 326 3.52 -13.23 13.85
C SER A 326 3.00 -13.86 12.55
N ASP A 327 3.75 -13.69 11.46
CA ASP A 327 3.46 -14.34 10.17
C ASP A 327 3.76 -15.85 10.17
N ALA A 328 4.25 -16.42 11.27
CA ALA A 328 4.39 -17.87 11.35
C ALA A 328 2.99 -18.50 11.43
N LEU A 329 2.78 -19.58 10.66
CA LEU A 329 1.53 -20.36 10.67
C LEU A 329 1.50 -21.28 11.91
N GLN A 330 1.53 -20.64 13.08
CA GLN A 330 1.58 -21.25 14.40
C GLN A 330 0.77 -20.38 15.39
N PRO A 331 0.29 -20.96 16.50
CA PRO A 331 -0.18 -20.19 17.64
C PRO A 331 1.00 -19.37 18.19
N ASP A 332 0.81 -18.08 18.40
CA ASP A 332 1.83 -17.25 19.01
C ASP A 332 1.71 -17.40 20.53
N VAL A 333 2.80 -17.81 21.20
CA VAL A 333 2.82 -18.14 22.65
C VAL A 333 2.35 -16.96 23.53
N GLU A 334 2.54 -15.73 23.06
CA GLU A 334 2.10 -14.50 23.73
C GLU A 334 0.60 -14.23 23.58
N PHE A 335 -0.04 -14.85 22.59
CA PHE A 335 -1.46 -14.74 22.28
C PHE A 335 -2.15 -16.05 22.68
N ASP A 336 -2.17 -16.33 23.97
CA ASP A 336 -3.05 -17.37 24.47
C ASP A 336 -4.50 -16.92 24.28
N PHE A 337 -5.10 -17.36 23.17
CA PHE A 337 -6.51 -17.14 22.83
C PHE A 337 -7.45 -17.77 23.87
N SER A 338 -6.94 -18.58 24.81
CA SER A 338 -7.71 -19.03 25.97
C SER A 338 -8.12 -17.86 26.88
N ASN A 339 -7.35 -16.76 26.98
CA ASN A 339 -7.78 -15.56 27.71
C ASN A 339 -8.90 -14.77 26.99
N LEU A 340 -9.19 -15.08 25.72
CA LEU A 340 -10.41 -14.62 25.07
C LEU A 340 -11.65 -15.42 25.53
N SER A 341 -11.49 -16.50 26.29
CA SER A 341 -12.59 -17.23 26.92
C SER A 341 -13.17 -16.50 28.14
N ASP A 342 -12.41 -15.61 28.80
CA ASP A 342 -12.94 -14.70 29.84
C ASP A 342 -14.03 -13.74 29.32
N PHE A 343 -14.16 -13.60 27.99
CA PHE A 343 -15.27 -12.86 27.37
C PHE A 343 -16.61 -13.63 27.39
N LEU A 344 -16.60 -14.95 27.66
CA LEU A 344 -17.79 -15.82 27.67
C LEU A 344 -18.62 -15.67 28.97
N ASP A 345 -18.05 -15.13 30.05
CA ASP A 345 -18.75 -14.98 31.34
C ASP A 345 -19.71 -13.78 31.42
N LEU A 346 -19.99 -13.13 30.28
CA LEU A 346 -21.00 -12.07 30.21
C LEU A 346 -22.45 -12.59 30.20
N GLU A 347 -22.68 -13.88 29.99
CA GLU A 347 -24.01 -14.51 30.08
C GLU A 347 -24.30 -15.18 31.44
N SER A 348 -23.29 -15.42 32.29
CA SER A 348 -23.46 -16.21 33.53
C SER A 348 -23.82 -15.39 34.77
N GLY A 349 -23.76 -14.05 34.71
CA GLY A 349 -24.25 -13.19 35.81
C GLY A 349 -23.51 -13.36 37.14
N ILE A 350 -22.31 -13.94 37.14
CA ILE A 350 -21.46 -14.07 38.32
C ILE A 350 -20.38 -12.99 38.21
N PHE A 351 -20.56 -11.92 38.98
CA PHE A 351 -19.55 -10.88 39.17
C PHE A 351 -18.38 -11.46 39.97
N ASP A 352 -17.22 -11.62 39.34
CA ASP A 352 -15.96 -11.29 39.99
C ASP A 352 -15.51 -9.92 39.47
N SER A 353 -15.60 -8.93 40.35
CA SER A 353 -15.58 -7.52 40.03
C SER A 353 -14.16 -6.94 40.01
N GLU A 354 -13.23 -7.43 39.17
CA GLU A 354 -11.89 -6.81 39.12
C GLU A 354 -11.06 -6.92 37.82
N VAL A 355 -11.51 -7.56 36.73
CA VAL A 355 -10.79 -7.48 35.43
C VAL A 355 -11.74 -7.17 34.28
N GLU A 356 -12.07 -5.89 34.09
CA GLU A 356 -12.77 -5.45 32.88
C GLU A 356 -11.80 -5.56 31.69
N SER A 357 -12.01 -6.56 30.82
CA SER A 357 -11.12 -6.79 29.67
C SER A 357 -11.03 -5.55 28.77
N LYS A 358 -9.80 -5.10 28.53
CA LYS A 358 -9.51 -3.91 27.71
C LYS A 358 -9.95 -4.13 26.26
N PRO A 359 -10.42 -3.08 25.54
CA PRO A 359 -10.68 -3.18 24.11
C PRO A 359 -9.41 -3.55 23.34
N GLN A 360 -9.53 -4.48 22.40
CA GLN A 360 -8.42 -5.01 21.61
C GLN A 360 -8.61 -4.80 20.11
N VAL A 361 -7.51 -4.47 19.43
CA VAL A 361 -7.43 -4.42 17.97
C VAL A 361 -6.41 -5.46 17.52
N ILE A 362 -6.83 -6.40 16.67
CA ILE A 362 -5.94 -7.43 16.12
C ILE A 362 -5.75 -7.16 14.63
N ILE A 363 -4.49 -6.94 14.21
CA ILE A 363 -4.12 -6.70 12.82
C ILE A 363 -3.48 -7.95 12.21
N LEU A 364 -4.06 -8.45 11.11
CA LEU A 364 -3.72 -9.74 10.53
C LEU A 364 -3.62 -9.70 9.00
N THR A 365 -2.79 -10.58 8.46
CA THR A 365 -2.84 -10.96 7.04
C THR A 365 -3.98 -11.95 6.79
N PRO A 366 -4.55 -12.03 5.57
CA PRO A 366 -5.57 -13.03 5.23
C PRO A 366 -5.13 -14.45 5.57
N GLU A 367 -3.89 -14.82 5.23
CA GLU A 367 -3.38 -16.17 5.45
C GLU A 367 -3.25 -16.51 6.95
N LYS A 368 -2.79 -15.56 7.78
CA LYS A 368 -2.72 -15.76 9.24
C LYS A 368 -4.11 -15.81 9.86
N LEU A 369 -5.04 -14.96 9.44
CA LEU A 369 -6.41 -15.02 9.92
C LEU A 369 -7.08 -16.35 9.54
N LEU A 370 -6.89 -16.83 8.32
CA LEU A 370 -7.41 -18.12 7.88
C LEU A 370 -6.83 -19.27 8.69
N TYR A 371 -5.52 -19.23 9.00
CA TYR A 371 -4.89 -20.19 9.89
C TYR A 371 -5.48 -20.14 11.30
N ILE A 372 -5.61 -18.95 11.91
CA ILE A 372 -6.19 -18.77 13.24
C ILE A 372 -7.64 -19.28 13.26
N LEU A 373 -8.46 -18.93 12.26
CA LEU A 373 -9.86 -19.36 12.18
C LEU A 373 -10.03 -20.87 12.14
N ARG A 374 -9.07 -21.59 11.54
CA ARG A 374 -9.08 -23.06 11.49
C ARG A 374 -8.70 -23.71 12.82
N GLN A 375 -8.03 -22.97 13.70
CA GLN A 375 -7.66 -23.42 15.05
C GLN A 375 -8.71 -22.97 16.08
N GLU A 376 -9.11 -21.71 16.03
CA GLU A 376 -10.04 -21.01 16.93
C GLU A 376 -11.17 -20.35 16.13
N PRO A 377 -12.22 -21.10 15.76
CA PRO A 377 -13.32 -20.58 14.93
C PRO A 377 -14.07 -19.40 15.58
N ASP A 378 -14.15 -19.37 16.90
CA ASP A 378 -14.99 -18.41 17.63
C ASP A 378 -14.44 -16.97 17.63
N ILE A 379 -13.19 -16.75 17.18
CA ILE A 379 -12.57 -15.41 17.17
C ILE A 379 -13.36 -14.39 16.34
N VAL A 380 -13.92 -14.82 15.19
CA VAL A 380 -14.73 -13.94 14.32
C VAL A 380 -16.10 -13.67 14.92
N GLN A 381 -16.70 -14.63 15.63
CA GLN A 381 -17.97 -14.42 16.34
C GLN A 381 -17.81 -13.37 17.45
N LYS A 382 -16.65 -13.34 18.11
CA LYS A 382 -16.35 -12.34 19.15
C LYS A 382 -16.10 -10.93 18.60
N ALA A 383 -15.82 -10.79 17.31
CA ALA A 383 -15.50 -9.51 16.69
C ALA A 383 -16.77 -8.71 16.34
N GLY A 384 -16.89 -7.50 16.90
CA GLY A 384 -18.02 -6.60 16.56
C GLY A 384 -17.68 -5.55 15.50
N LEU A 385 -16.41 -5.51 15.07
CA LEU A 385 -15.95 -4.68 13.96
C LEU A 385 -14.89 -5.45 13.15
N VAL A 386 -15.09 -5.53 11.82
CA VAL A 386 -14.09 -6.03 10.87
C VAL A 386 -13.79 -4.95 9.85
N VAL A 387 -12.50 -4.60 9.70
CA VAL A 387 -12.01 -3.63 8.72
C VAL A 387 -11.15 -4.35 7.69
N TYR A 388 -11.56 -4.31 6.42
CA TYR A 388 -10.80 -4.83 5.30
C TYR A 388 -10.05 -3.68 4.61
N ASP A 389 -8.75 -3.56 4.89
CA ASP A 389 -7.91 -2.55 4.24
C ASP A 389 -7.34 -3.06 2.92
N GLU A 390 -7.21 -2.16 1.95
CA GLU A 390 -6.89 -2.46 0.56
C GLU A 390 -7.71 -3.62 -0.01
N GLY A 391 -9.01 -3.65 0.34
CA GLY A 391 -9.90 -4.79 0.09
C GLY A 391 -9.89 -5.26 -1.36
N HIS A 392 -9.74 -4.37 -2.35
CA HIS A 392 -9.63 -4.73 -3.77
C HIS A 392 -8.65 -5.89 -4.07
N GLN A 393 -7.56 -6.06 -3.29
CA GLN A 393 -6.51 -7.07 -3.55
C GLN A 393 -7.00 -8.55 -3.53
N PHE A 394 -8.24 -8.87 -3.13
CA PHE A 394 -8.78 -10.24 -3.19
C PHE A 394 -8.94 -10.84 -4.60
N ASP A 395 -8.71 -10.08 -5.68
CA ASP A 395 -8.78 -10.57 -7.06
C ASP A 395 -7.39 -10.76 -7.72
N THR A 396 -6.30 -10.77 -6.95
CA THR A 396 -4.94 -10.80 -7.47
C THR A 396 -4.23 -12.16 -7.29
N GLY A 397 -3.97 -12.85 -8.40
CA GLY A 397 -3.12 -14.05 -8.47
C GLY A 397 -3.65 -15.24 -7.66
N SER A 398 -2.77 -16.19 -7.31
CA SER A 398 -3.16 -17.40 -6.58
C SER A 398 -3.69 -17.15 -5.16
N ARG A 399 -3.38 -15.99 -4.56
CA ARG A 399 -3.89 -15.59 -3.24
C ARG A 399 -5.35 -15.15 -3.28
N GLY A 400 -5.83 -14.72 -4.44
CA GLY A 400 -7.18 -14.19 -4.59
C GLY A 400 -8.26 -15.20 -4.20
N VAL A 401 -8.10 -16.46 -4.59
CA VAL A 401 -9.05 -17.54 -4.22
C VAL A 401 -9.09 -17.75 -2.71
N THR A 402 -7.92 -17.88 -2.07
CA THR A 402 -7.83 -18.07 -0.62
C THR A 402 -8.46 -16.90 0.13
N TYR A 403 -8.25 -15.67 -0.36
CA TYR A 403 -8.84 -14.49 0.27
C TYR A 403 -10.35 -14.41 0.05
N GLU A 404 -10.85 -14.67 -1.15
CA GLU A 404 -12.29 -14.72 -1.42
C GLU A 404 -12.99 -15.74 -0.53
N LEU A 405 -12.46 -16.96 -0.44
CA LEU A 405 -13.01 -18.02 0.41
C LEU A 405 -12.93 -17.65 1.90
N LEU A 406 -11.87 -16.98 2.36
CA LEU A 406 -11.77 -16.43 3.71
C LEU A 406 -12.86 -15.38 3.99
N LEU A 407 -13.12 -14.47 3.04
CA LEU A 407 -14.15 -13.46 3.20
C LEU A 407 -15.55 -14.09 3.27
N THR A 408 -15.81 -15.12 2.46
CA THR A 408 -17.02 -15.96 2.58
C THR A 408 -17.09 -16.60 3.96
N SER A 409 -15.98 -17.14 4.49
CA SER A 409 -15.93 -17.68 5.85
C SER A 409 -16.30 -16.65 6.92
N ILE A 410 -15.70 -15.46 6.84
CA ILE A 410 -15.95 -14.40 7.81
C ILE A 410 -17.40 -13.96 7.74
N LYS A 411 -17.94 -13.70 6.55
CA LYS A 411 -19.34 -13.29 6.35
C LYS A 411 -20.31 -14.22 7.08
N ARG A 412 -20.10 -15.53 6.95
CA ARG A 412 -20.97 -16.56 7.53
C ARG A 412 -20.82 -16.70 9.05
N MET A 413 -19.64 -16.42 9.58
CA MET A 413 -19.34 -16.58 11.00
C MET A 413 -19.57 -15.29 11.81
N LEU A 414 -19.65 -14.14 11.15
CA LEU A 414 -19.79 -12.85 11.80
C LEU A 414 -21.22 -12.64 12.30
N HIS A 415 -21.39 -12.07 13.50
CA HIS A 415 -22.71 -11.72 14.03
C HIS A 415 -23.42 -10.68 13.15
N GLU A 416 -24.75 -10.77 13.03
CA GLU A 416 -25.58 -9.85 12.22
C GLU A 416 -25.43 -8.37 12.61
N ASN A 417 -25.14 -8.09 13.89
CA ASN A 417 -24.96 -6.74 14.42
C ASN A 417 -23.52 -6.20 14.29
N ALA A 418 -22.57 -7.03 13.85
CA ALA A 418 -21.19 -6.63 13.69
C ALA A 418 -21.04 -5.67 12.50
N GLN A 419 -20.19 -4.66 12.68
CA GLN A 419 -19.89 -3.71 11.63
C GLN A 419 -18.79 -4.25 10.71
N SER A 420 -19.03 -4.22 9.40
CA SER A 420 -18.01 -4.56 8.38
C SER A 420 -17.71 -3.35 7.51
N VAL A 421 -16.44 -2.96 7.42
CA VAL A 421 -16.00 -1.82 6.62
C VAL A 421 -14.89 -2.25 5.67
N LEU A 422 -15.12 -2.08 4.37
CA LEU A 422 -14.09 -2.27 3.35
C LEU A 422 -13.55 -0.91 2.93
N ILE A 423 -12.24 -0.70 3.01
CA ILE A 423 -11.58 0.53 2.60
C ILE A 423 -10.63 0.22 1.44
N SER A 424 -10.75 0.94 0.33
CA SER A 424 -9.91 0.74 -0.86
C SER A 424 -9.81 2.03 -1.68
N ALA A 425 -8.77 2.18 -2.50
CA ALA A 425 -8.62 3.39 -3.33
C ALA A 425 -9.51 3.39 -4.57
N VAL A 426 -9.60 2.27 -5.28
CA VAL A 426 -10.32 2.15 -6.56
C VAL A 426 -11.00 0.78 -6.64
N ILE A 427 -12.33 0.76 -6.78
CA ILE A 427 -13.16 -0.44 -6.99
C ILE A 427 -14.26 -0.10 -8.01
N GLN A 428 -14.23 -0.64 -9.22
CA GLN A 428 -15.26 -0.26 -10.22
C GLN A 428 -16.67 -0.75 -9.83
N ASN A 429 -16.78 -1.98 -9.32
CA ASN A 429 -18.03 -2.68 -8.96
C ASN A 429 -18.31 -2.69 -7.45
N ALA A 430 -18.12 -1.55 -6.79
CA ALA A 430 -18.21 -1.44 -5.33
C ALA A 430 -19.57 -1.83 -4.75
N ALA A 431 -20.65 -1.55 -5.48
CA ALA A 431 -21.99 -1.97 -5.11
C ALA A 431 -22.15 -3.49 -5.11
N SER A 432 -21.59 -4.19 -6.10
CA SER A 432 -21.60 -5.65 -6.15
C SER A 432 -20.80 -6.25 -5.00
N VAL A 433 -19.61 -5.70 -4.70
CA VAL A 433 -18.80 -6.13 -3.55
C VAL A 433 -19.53 -5.87 -2.23
N ALA A 434 -20.20 -4.72 -2.09
CA ALA A 434 -21.00 -4.40 -0.90
C ALA A 434 -22.16 -5.38 -0.72
N ALA A 435 -22.90 -5.67 -1.79
CA ALA A 435 -24.04 -6.60 -1.77
C ALA A 435 -23.60 -8.04 -1.46
N TRP A 436 -22.42 -8.45 -1.91
CA TRP A 436 -21.88 -9.76 -1.61
C TRP A 436 -21.38 -9.89 -0.16
N LEU A 437 -20.52 -8.97 0.29
CA LEU A 437 -19.76 -9.14 1.54
C LEU A 437 -20.48 -8.58 2.77
N LEU A 438 -21.33 -7.57 2.61
CA LEU A 438 -21.89 -6.78 3.71
C LEU A 438 -23.39 -7.02 3.86
N ASN A 439 -23.91 -6.71 5.05
CA ASN A 439 -25.33 -6.85 5.38
C ASN A 439 -26.20 -5.84 4.61
N ASP A 440 -27.50 -6.13 4.55
CA ASP A 440 -28.52 -5.26 3.96
C ASP A 440 -28.50 -3.86 4.61
N GLY A 441 -28.56 -2.82 3.77
CA GLY A 441 -28.48 -1.42 4.20
C GLY A 441 -27.06 -0.82 4.23
N SER A 442 -26.05 -1.59 3.82
CA SER A 442 -24.68 -1.10 3.67
C SER A 442 -24.56 0.09 2.70
N LYS A 443 -23.54 0.92 2.91
CA LYS A 443 -23.30 2.13 2.11
C LYS A 443 -22.07 2.00 1.23
N VAL A 444 -22.18 2.43 -0.02
CA VAL A 444 -21.03 2.67 -0.90
C VAL A 444 -20.71 4.16 -0.84
N VAL A 445 -19.53 4.49 -0.33
CA VAL A 445 -19.05 5.86 -0.19
C VAL A 445 -17.94 6.09 -1.20
N SER A 446 -18.16 6.95 -2.19
CA SER A 446 -17.16 7.35 -3.18
C SER A 446 -17.30 8.82 -3.53
N SER A 447 -16.18 9.51 -3.78
CA SER A 447 -16.20 10.89 -4.27
C SER A 447 -14.97 11.18 -5.12
N ARG A 448 -15.20 11.69 -6.33
CA ARG A 448 -14.14 12.13 -7.26
C ARG A 448 -13.42 13.38 -6.77
N ALA A 449 -14.10 14.23 -6.00
CA ALA A 449 -13.54 15.47 -5.45
C ALA A 449 -12.42 15.23 -4.43
N LEU A 450 -12.28 14.00 -3.91
CA LEU A 450 -11.24 13.62 -2.95
C LEU A 450 -9.88 13.27 -3.59
N GLN A 451 -9.78 13.27 -4.92
CA GLN A 451 -8.54 12.95 -5.62
C GLN A 451 -7.61 14.18 -5.67
N ALA A 452 -6.39 14.05 -5.15
CA ALA A 452 -5.39 15.11 -5.24
C ALA A 452 -5.05 15.44 -6.71
N SER A 453 -4.92 16.72 -7.04
CA SER A 453 -4.49 17.18 -8.37
C SER A 453 -3.06 16.72 -8.66
N ARG A 454 -2.87 16.00 -9.78
CA ARG A 454 -1.56 15.52 -10.24
C ARG A 454 -1.30 16.00 -11.66
N LEU A 455 -0.06 16.37 -11.93
CA LEU A 455 0.40 16.61 -13.29
C LEU A 455 0.85 15.33 -13.94
N ILE A 456 0.48 15.17 -15.20
CA ILE A 456 0.91 14.06 -16.03
C ILE A 456 1.73 14.61 -17.17
N ALA A 457 2.98 14.17 -17.25
CA ALA A 457 3.94 14.57 -18.25
C ALA A 457 4.39 13.38 -19.11
N PHE A 458 4.70 13.65 -20.37
CA PHE A 458 5.31 12.69 -21.29
C PHE A 458 6.63 13.24 -21.81
N ALA A 459 7.68 12.41 -21.75
CA ALA A 459 8.94 12.72 -22.41
C ALA A 459 8.76 12.78 -23.93
N SER A 460 9.46 13.70 -24.58
CA SER A 460 9.48 13.87 -26.02
C SER A 460 10.90 14.26 -26.43
N LEU A 461 11.41 13.64 -27.51
CA LEU A 461 12.72 13.93 -28.09
C LEU A 461 12.54 14.41 -29.54
N PRO A 462 12.16 15.69 -29.76
CA PRO A 462 11.95 16.21 -31.10
C PRO A 462 13.25 16.18 -31.92
N LYS A 463 13.15 15.85 -33.21
CA LYS A 463 14.32 15.83 -34.10
C LYS A 463 15.01 17.20 -34.13
N GLY A 464 16.32 17.21 -33.85
CA GLY A 464 17.15 18.41 -33.93
C GLY A 464 16.95 19.41 -32.78
N LYS A 465 16.26 19.03 -31.71
CA LYS A 465 16.08 19.85 -30.50
C LYS A 465 16.41 19.02 -29.26
N ASP A 466 16.68 19.70 -28.16
CA ASP A 466 16.76 19.06 -26.85
C ASP A 466 15.42 18.46 -26.45
N GLY A 467 15.46 17.45 -25.58
CA GLY A 467 14.27 16.79 -25.10
C GLY A 467 13.46 17.65 -24.13
N GLN A 468 12.16 17.42 -24.14
CA GLN A 468 11.16 18.23 -23.45
C GLN A 468 10.14 17.34 -22.74
N LEU A 469 9.37 17.94 -21.82
CA LEU A 469 8.24 17.30 -21.15
C LEU A 469 6.93 17.94 -21.58
N GLN A 470 5.94 17.12 -21.94
CA GLN A 470 4.62 17.53 -22.43
C GLN A 470 3.56 17.26 -21.37
N PHE A 471 2.91 18.30 -20.84
CA PHE A 471 2.00 18.21 -19.70
C PHE A 471 0.53 18.28 -20.12
N ASN A 472 -0.33 17.56 -19.38
CA ASN A 472 -1.79 17.57 -19.51
C ASN A 472 -2.30 17.21 -20.92
N VAL A 473 -1.47 16.52 -21.72
CA VAL A 473 -1.80 16.10 -23.08
C VAL A 473 -2.75 14.89 -23.13
N ALA A 474 -2.86 14.17 -22.01
CA ALA A 474 -3.66 12.97 -21.84
C ALA A 474 -5.11 13.23 -21.38
N SER A 475 -5.42 14.44 -20.90
CA SER A 475 -6.76 14.84 -20.48
C SER A 475 -7.40 15.79 -21.49
N ASP A 476 -8.73 15.87 -21.46
CA ASP A 476 -9.50 16.91 -22.15
C ASP A 476 -9.33 18.30 -21.49
N SER A 477 -8.39 18.42 -20.54
CA SER A 477 -8.05 19.70 -19.94
C SER A 477 -7.58 20.69 -21.02
N ASP A 478 -8.09 21.91 -20.91
CA ASP A 478 -7.69 23.03 -21.75
C ASP A 478 -6.32 23.62 -21.33
N GLN A 479 -5.70 23.14 -20.24
CA GLN A 479 -4.42 23.63 -19.67
C GLN A 479 -3.19 22.82 -20.15
N LYS A 480 -3.03 22.68 -21.48
CA LYS A 480 -1.88 21.98 -22.06
C LYS A 480 -0.66 22.91 -22.10
N PHE A 481 0.47 22.46 -21.59
CA PHE A 481 1.75 23.19 -21.65
C PHE A 481 2.93 22.22 -21.78
N PHE A 482 4.14 22.75 -22.00
CA PHE A 482 5.35 21.95 -22.11
C PHE A 482 6.51 22.62 -21.39
N VAL A 483 7.53 21.86 -21.01
CA VAL A 483 8.77 22.36 -20.43
C VAL A 483 9.92 21.96 -21.36
N PRO A 484 10.57 22.93 -22.05
CA PRO A 484 11.62 22.63 -23.02
C PRO A 484 12.98 22.39 -22.35
N ARG A 485 13.91 21.76 -23.08
CA ARG A 485 15.33 21.56 -22.71
C ARG A 485 15.56 20.91 -21.35
N VAL A 486 14.68 20.00 -20.96
CA VAL A 486 14.77 19.26 -19.70
C VAL A 486 15.67 18.03 -19.86
N ILE A 487 15.68 17.41 -21.05
CA ILE A 487 16.45 16.19 -21.34
C ILE A 487 17.56 16.53 -22.33
N VAL A 488 18.79 16.65 -21.83
CA VAL A 488 19.97 17.05 -22.61
C VAL A 488 20.98 15.92 -22.52
N SER A 489 21.40 15.39 -23.66
CA SER A 489 22.33 14.25 -23.72
C SER A 489 23.77 14.73 -23.65
N GLU A 490 24.48 14.33 -22.60
CA GLU A 490 25.86 14.72 -22.34
C GLU A 490 26.81 13.57 -22.65
N LYS A 491 27.97 13.91 -23.24
CA LYS A 491 29.02 12.92 -23.53
C LYS A 491 29.71 12.51 -22.23
N MET A 492 29.74 11.22 -21.94
CA MET A 492 30.41 10.68 -20.76
C MET A 492 31.91 10.52 -20.97
N PRO A 493 32.74 10.66 -19.92
CA PRO A 493 34.15 10.31 -19.98
C PRO A 493 34.39 8.85 -20.39
N ARG A 494 35.47 8.63 -21.17
CA ARG A 494 35.86 7.30 -21.65
C ARG A 494 36.64 6.55 -20.58
N LEU A 495 36.39 5.24 -20.44
CA LEU A 495 37.22 4.37 -19.63
C LEU A 495 38.53 4.00 -20.36
N PRO A 496 39.58 3.56 -19.65
CA PRO A 496 40.81 3.10 -20.27
C PRO A 496 40.55 2.03 -21.35
N LYS A 497 41.18 2.17 -22.52
CA LYS A 497 41.04 1.29 -23.71
C LYS A 497 39.72 1.42 -24.50
N GLU A 498 38.79 2.28 -24.08
CA GLU A 498 37.56 2.53 -24.83
C GLU A 498 37.81 3.49 -26.02
N ARG A 499 37.17 3.23 -27.15
CA ARG A 499 37.28 4.03 -28.40
C ARG A 499 35.99 4.71 -28.81
N LYS A 500 34.85 4.16 -28.40
CA LYS A 500 33.51 4.66 -28.74
C LYS A 500 33.05 5.68 -27.71
N ASP A 501 32.46 6.77 -28.18
CA ASP A 501 31.80 7.75 -27.30
C ASP A 501 30.48 7.19 -26.78
N ARG A 502 30.21 7.46 -25.50
CA ARG A 502 28.95 7.16 -24.84
C ARG A 502 28.30 8.44 -24.34
N PHE A 503 26.98 8.43 -24.24
CA PHE A 503 26.18 9.58 -23.85
C PHE A 503 25.19 9.21 -22.76
N PHE A 504 24.86 10.15 -21.88
CA PHE A 504 23.86 10.01 -20.83
C PHE A 504 22.97 11.28 -20.77
N PRO A 505 21.64 11.13 -20.75
CA PRO A 505 20.89 9.89 -20.91
C PRO A 505 20.97 9.34 -22.34
N THR A 506 20.74 8.05 -22.48
CA THR A 506 20.43 7.41 -23.76
C THR A 506 18.97 7.62 -24.13
N GLN A 507 18.52 7.12 -25.28
CA GLN A 507 17.10 7.15 -25.66
C GLN A 507 16.25 6.07 -24.97
N GLU A 508 16.85 5.21 -24.14
CA GLU A 508 16.10 4.21 -23.38
C GLU A 508 15.32 4.85 -22.21
N SER A 509 14.08 4.41 -21.99
CA SER A 509 13.21 4.98 -20.96
C SER A 509 13.81 4.90 -19.55
N GLY A 510 14.48 3.80 -19.21
CA GLY A 510 15.18 3.66 -17.92
C GLY A 510 16.32 4.66 -17.72
N SER A 511 17.06 4.97 -18.80
CA SER A 511 18.15 5.95 -18.77
C SER A 511 17.63 7.38 -18.65
N ILE A 512 16.57 7.72 -19.39
CA ILE A 512 15.87 9.00 -19.28
C ILE A 512 15.28 9.16 -17.87
N ALA A 513 14.68 8.10 -17.33
CA ALA A 513 14.12 8.11 -15.98
C ALA A 513 15.20 8.38 -14.92
N LEU A 514 16.34 7.70 -14.99
CA LEU A 514 17.44 7.96 -14.07
C LEU A 514 17.94 9.40 -14.16
N TYR A 515 18.17 9.91 -15.38
CA TYR A 515 18.63 11.28 -15.60
C TYR A 515 17.66 12.33 -15.06
N LEU A 516 16.37 12.21 -15.38
CA LEU A 516 15.35 13.11 -14.86
C LEU A 516 15.28 13.04 -13.34
N SER A 517 15.42 11.84 -12.77
CA SER A 517 15.43 11.66 -11.32
C SER A 517 16.56 12.46 -10.68
N LEU A 518 17.80 12.32 -11.16
CA LEU A 518 18.96 13.05 -10.63
C LEU A 518 18.76 14.58 -10.64
N ARG A 519 18.11 15.13 -11.66
CA ARG A 519 17.77 16.57 -11.72
C ARG A 519 16.69 17.01 -10.73
N LEU A 520 15.76 16.11 -10.38
CA LEU A 520 14.57 16.42 -9.59
C LEU A 520 14.74 16.18 -8.09
N LEU A 521 15.78 15.44 -7.66
CA LEU A 521 16.01 15.08 -6.25
C LEU A 521 16.14 16.27 -5.30
N LYS A 522 16.62 17.42 -5.79
CA LYS A 522 16.68 18.67 -5.02
C LYS A 522 15.30 19.15 -4.55
N ASN A 523 14.24 18.80 -5.27
CA ASN A 523 12.87 19.28 -5.03
C ASN A 523 12.03 18.32 -4.16
N GLY A 524 12.45 17.07 -3.97
CA GLY A 524 11.73 16.07 -3.20
C GLY A 524 12.05 14.63 -3.60
N GLY A 525 11.37 13.67 -2.97
CA GLY A 525 11.56 12.24 -3.25
C GLY A 525 11.12 11.84 -4.66
N VAL A 526 11.87 10.94 -5.29
CA VAL A 526 11.63 10.43 -6.64
C VAL A 526 11.53 8.90 -6.62
N ALA A 527 10.57 8.35 -7.36
CA ALA A 527 10.45 6.92 -7.59
C ALA A 527 10.47 6.61 -9.09
N ILE A 528 11.30 5.65 -9.50
CA ILE A 528 11.33 5.12 -10.88
C ILE A 528 10.58 3.79 -10.90
N PHE A 529 9.43 3.77 -11.55
CA PHE A 529 8.63 2.57 -11.74
C PHE A 529 9.01 1.81 -13.01
N THR A 530 9.22 0.51 -12.85
CA THR A 530 9.54 -0.43 -13.93
C THR A 530 8.57 -1.61 -13.96
N GLY A 531 8.27 -2.09 -15.17
CA GLY A 531 7.35 -3.22 -15.37
C GLY A 531 7.95 -4.60 -15.07
N ARG A 532 9.26 -4.71 -14.81
CA ARG A 532 9.97 -5.98 -14.59
C ARG A 532 11.11 -5.79 -13.58
N LYS A 533 11.31 -6.78 -12.70
CA LYS A 533 12.42 -6.81 -11.73
C LYS A 533 13.79 -6.68 -12.42
N SER A 534 13.97 -7.32 -13.57
CA SER A 534 15.20 -7.23 -14.37
C SER A 534 15.47 -5.83 -14.93
N SER A 535 14.43 -5.06 -15.24
CA SER A 535 14.58 -3.67 -15.67
C SER A 535 15.02 -2.77 -14.50
N ALA A 536 14.46 -2.97 -13.31
CA ALA A 536 14.92 -2.27 -12.10
C ALA A 536 16.40 -2.57 -11.82
N ALA A 537 16.78 -3.86 -11.79
CA ALA A 537 18.16 -4.28 -11.59
C ALA A 537 19.12 -3.73 -12.67
N LYS A 538 18.68 -3.65 -13.94
CA LYS A 538 19.44 -3.03 -15.03
C LYS A 538 19.75 -1.56 -14.72
N ILE A 539 18.75 -0.75 -14.34
CA ILE A 539 18.94 0.68 -14.05
C ILE A 539 19.89 0.86 -12.86
N VAL A 540 19.71 0.09 -11.78
CA VAL A 540 20.59 0.15 -10.59
C VAL A 540 22.03 -0.20 -10.96
N ARG A 541 22.23 -1.27 -11.73
CA ARG A 541 23.55 -1.72 -12.16
C ARG A 541 24.23 -0.71 -13.09
N GLU A 542 23.50 -0.18 -14.09
CA GLU A 542 24.03 0.86 -14.98
C GLU A 542 24.43 2.11 -14.21
N ALA A 543 23.63 2.53 -13.22
CA ALA A 543 23.97 3.65 -12.37
C ALA A 543 25.28 3.43 -11.59
N ALA A 544 25.36 2.31 -10.86
CA ALA A 544 26.48 2.01 -9.97
C ALA A 544 27.77 1.65 -10.71
N GLU A 545 27.70 0.82 -11.74
CA GLU A 545 28.89 0.20 -12.35
C GLU A 545 29.40 0.95 -13.60
N ASP A 546 28.56 1.74 -14.27
CA ASP A 546 28.92 2.47 -15.50
C ASP A 546 28.82 4.00 -15.33
N ILE A 547 27.65 4.54 -14.99
CA ILE A 547 27.36 5.98 -15.04
C ILE A 547 28.18 6.76 -14.01
N PHE A 548 28.02 6.49 -12.71
CA PHE A 548 28.75 7.22 -11.66
C PHE A 548 30.25 6.92 -11.67
N ARG A 549 30.63 5.72 -12.08
CA ARG A 549 32.04 5.33 -12.23
C ARG A 549 32.79 6.17 -13.28
N ARG A 550 32.08 6.69 -14.28
CA ARG A 550 32.66 7.55 -15.33
C ARG A 550 32.77 9.02 -14.91
N GLY A 551 32.18 9.43 -13.79
CA GLY A 551 32.18 10.82 -13.32
C GLY A 551 31.31 11.74 -14.19
N ILE A 552 30.00 11.52 -14.17
CA ILE A 552 29.03 12.44 -14.80
C ILE A 552 28.96 13.78 -14.06
N SER A 553 28.36 14.79 -14.71
CA SER A 553 28.18 16.14 -14.18
C SER A 553 27.15 16.23 -13.03
N LEU A 554 26.22 15.28 -12.95
CA LEU A 554 25.14 15.28 -11.96
C LEU A 554 25.59 14.62 -10.66
N GLU A 555 25.12 15.18 -9.54
CA GLU A 555 25.39 14.65 -8.21
C GLU A 555 24.69 13.29 -7.97
N PRO A 556 25.29 12.38 -7.18
CA PRO A 556 24.64 11.14 -6.79
C PRO A 556 23.48 11.41 -5.82
N PRO A 557 22.45 10.55 -5.79
CA PRO A 557 21.34 10.68 -4.85
C PRO A 557 21.73 10.76 -3.37
N SER A 558 22.89 10.20 -3.00
CA SER A 558 23.45 10.31 -1.65
C SER A 558 23.77 11.76 -1.24
N ALA A 559 24.05 12.66 -2.19
CA ALA A 559 24.25 14.10 -1.92
C ALA A 559 22.98 14.81 -1.42
N HIS A 560 21.81 14.24 -1.69
CA HIS A 560 20.51 14.76 -1.23
C HIS A 560 19.88 13.89 -0.14
N SER A 561 20.59 12.88 0.35
CA SER A 561 20.13 11.93 1.37
C SER A 561 20.88 12.16 2.69
N ASP A 562 20.36 11.62 3.79
CA ASP A 562 21.00 11.66 5.10
C ASP A 562 22.31 10.84 5.10
N PRO A 563 23.48 11.45 5.37
CA PRO A 563 24.75 10.73 5.29
C PRO A 563 24.91 9.59 6.29
N ASP A 564 24.31 9.70 7.48
CA ASP A 564 24.34 8.65 8.50
C ASP A 564 23.51 7.45 8.07
N GLU A 565 22.32 7.70 7.51
CA GLU A 565 21.45 6.66 6.99
C GLU A 565 22.08 5.94 5.80
N ILE A 566 22.74 6.65 4.89
CA ILE A 566 23.50 6.03 3.79
C ILE A 566 24.61 5.13 4.35
N ARG A 567 25.36 5.56 5.37
CA ARG A 567 26.39 4.71 6.02
C ARG A 567 25.79 3.44 6.61
N ARG A 568 24.65 3.55 7.30
CA ARG A 568 23.93 2.40 7.88
C ARG A 568 23.45 1.44 6.79
N PHE A 569 22.91 1.95 5.69
CA PHE A 569 22.51 1.12 4.55
C PHE A 569 23.70 0.42 3.90
N VAL A 570 24.83 1.11 3.69
CA VAL A 570 26.03 0.48 3.14
C VAL A 570 26.48 -0.68 4.02
N TYR A 571 26.54 -0.48 5.34
CA TYR A 571 26.87 -1.55 6.29
C TYR A 571 25.88 -2.72 6.20
N LEU A 572 24.57 -2.44 6.21
CA LEU A 572 23.53 -3.45 6.14
C LEU A 572 23.57 -4.26 4.82
N PHE A 573 23.78 -3.57 3.69
CA PHE A 573 23.89 -4.17 2.37
C PHE A 573 25.19 -4.97 2.23
N GLU A 574 26.30 -4.49 2.78
CA GLU A 574 27.55 -5.24 2.80
C GLU A 574 27.41 -6.56 3.58
N ARG A 575 26.75 -6.52 4.75
CA ARG A 575 26.49 -7.72 5.56
C ARG A 575 25.56 -8.72 4.88
N ASN A 576 24.58 -8.25 4.10
CA ASN A 576 23.63 -9.12 3.39
C ASN A 576 24.17 -9.64 2.04
N PHE A 577 24.71 -8.75 1.21
CA PHE A 577 25.01 -8.97 -0.20
C PHE A 577 26.51 -8.95 -0.53
N GLY A 578 27.35 -8.46 0.38
CA GLY A 578 28.79 -8.33 0.22
C GLY A 578 29.23 -6.97 -0.34
N ALA A 579 30.46 -6.54 -0.02
CA ALA A 579 30.98 -5.22 -0.36
C ALA A 579 31.02 -4.92 -1.87
N ASN A 580 31.30 -5.94 -2.67
CA ASN A 580 31.46 -5.81 -4.13
C ASN A 580 30.14 -5.95 -4.91
N ALA A 581 29.02 -6.23 -4.24
CA ALA A 581 27.74 -6.39 -4.92
C ALA A 581 27.24 -5.04 -5.50
N TYR A 582 26.61 -5.09 -6.67
CA TYR A 582 26.06 -3.90 -7.33
C TYR A 582 25.03 -3.17 -6.44
N LEU A 583 24.28 -3.90 -5.62
CA LEU A 583 23.34 -3.34 -4.65
C LEU A 583 24.05 -2.53 -3.56
N THR A 584 25.18 -3.00 -3.04
CA THR A 584 25.97 -2.29 -2.01
C THR A 584 26.60 -1.02 -2.59
N GLN A 585 27.15 -1.11 -3.81
CA GLN A 585 27.68 0.05 -4.53
C GLN A 585 26.58 1.08 -4.82
N ALA A 586 25.39 0.63 -5.23
CA ALA A 586 24.24 1.49 -5.44
C ALA A 586 23.75 2.16 -4.14
N ALA A 587 23.73 1.43 -3.02
CA ALA A 587 23.37 1.98 -1.72
C ALA A 587 24.31 3.13 -1.29
N ALA A 588 25.61 3.03 -1.57
CA ALA A 588 26.58 4.11 -1.33
C ALA A 588 26.29 5.38 -2.16
N LEU A 589 25.65 5.21 -3.32
CA LEU A 589 25.19 6.31 -4.17
C LEU A 589 23.79 6.80 -3.80
N GLY A 590 23.14 6.20 -2.80
CA GLY A 590 21.75 6.53 -2.41
C GLY A 590 20.70 5.98 -3.37
N ILE A 591 21.01 4.89 -4.10
CA ILE A 591 20.12 4.24 -5.07
C ILE A 591 19.66 2.90 -4.52
N PHE A 592 18.35 2.71 -4.38
CA PHE A 592 17.78 1.50 -3.78
C PHE A 592 16.77 0.81 -4.70
N ALA A 593 16.84 -0.52 -4.77
CA ALA A 593 15.88 -1.36 -5.51
C ALA A 593 14.76 -1.85 -4.59
N HIS A 594 13.50 -1.66 -5.02
CA HIS A 594 12.31 -2.10 -4.31
C HIS A 594 11.42 -2.99 -5.18
N HIS A 595 11.53 -4.30 -4.99
CA HIS A 595 10.73 -5.29 -5.70
C HIS A 595 10.52 -6.55 -4.86
N GLY A 596 9.73 -7.51 -5.34
CA GLY A 596 9.42 -8.75 -4.60
C GLY A 596 10.63 -9.60 -4.19
N ASN A 597 11.80 -9.44 -4.84
CA ASN A 597 13.05 -10.13 -4.47
C ASN A 597 13.95 -9.27 -3.56
N THR A 598 13.49 -8.10 -3.11
CA THR A 598 14.23 -7.33 -2.10
C THR A 598 13.92 -7.97 -0.75
N PRO A 599 14.93 -8.43 0.02
CA PRO A 599 14.70 -9.09 1.30
C PRO A 599 13.80 -8.27 2.22
N GLN A 600 12.90 -8.93 2.96
CA GLN A 600 11.85 -8.24 3.71
C GLN A 600 12.38 -7.15 4.64
N GLY A 601 13.42 -7.43 5.45
CA GLY A 601 13.97 -6.45 6.38
C GLY A 601 14.64 -5.25 5.70
N VAL A 602 15.35 -5.50 4.59
CA VAL A 602 15.94 -4.43 3.76
C VAL A 602 14.83 -3.55 3.16
N ARG A 603 13.73 -4.16 2.72
CA ARG A 603 12.57 -3.47 2.17
C ARG A 603 11.92 -2.54 3.21
N LEU A 604 11.70 -3.04 4.42
CA LEU A 604 11.17 -2.25 5.55
C LEU A 604 12.07 -1.06 5.90
N ALA A 605 13.39 -1.27 5.88
CA ALA A 605 14.36 -0.20 6.11
C ALA A 605 14.30 0.88 5.02
N ILE A 606 14.30 0.49 3.74
CA ILE A 606 14.15 1.43 2.61
C ILE A 606 12.85 2.22 2.70
N GLU A 607 11.75 1.52 3.01
CA GLU A 607 10.43 2.11 3.19
C GLU A 607 10.40 3.13 4.33
N TYR A 608 10.98 2.79 5.48
CA TYR A 608 11.11 3.71 6.61
C TYR A 608 11.95 4.94 6.25
N ALA A 609 13.12 4.73 5.64
CA ALA A 609 14.04 5.81 5.29
C ALA A 609 13.44 6.76 4.24
N MET A 610 12.72 6.24 3.23
CA MET A 610 11.95 7.07 2.31
C MET A 610 10.84 7.83 3.03
N ARG A 611 10.09 7.18 3.94
CA ARG A 611 9.01 7.81 4.71
C ARG A 611 9.51 8.99 5.56
N GLN A 612 10.69 8.86 6.14
CA GLN A 612 11.35 9.91 6.92
C GLN A 612 12.17 10.90 6.06
N SER A 613 12.14 10.77 4.72
CA SER A 613 12.94 11.56 3.79
C SER A 613 14.46 11.49 4.02
N LEU A 614 14.93 10.40 4.64
CA LEU A 614 16.36 10.11 4.85
C LEU A 614 17.03 9.64 3.56
N ILE A 615 16.28 9.04 2.66
CA ILE A 615 16.72 8.75 1.29
C ILE A 615 15.71 9.35 0.30
N ARG A 616 16.17 9.65 -0.92
CA ARG A 616 15.34 10.36 -1.92
C ARG A 616 15.07 9.63 -3.22
N LEU A 617 15.76 8.54 -3.53
CA LEU A 617 15.56 7.80 -4.78
C LEU A 617 15.31 6.31 -4.55
N ILE A 618 14.22 5.80 -5.13
CA ILE A 618 13.93 4.36 -5.22
C ILE A 618 13.62 3.95 -6.65
N ILE A 619 14.03 2.74 -7.03
CA ILE A 619 13.71 2.09 -8.30
C ILE A 619 12.86 0.87 -7.99
N CYS A 620 11.62 0.84 -8.48
CA CYS A 620 10.61 -0.09 -7.99
C CYS A 620 9.82 -0.81 -9.08
N THR A 621 9.06 -1.83 -8.64
CA THR A 621 8.03 -2.51 -9.43
C THR A 621 6.64 -2.32 -8.81
N SER A 622 5.62 -3.05 -9.26
CA SER A 622 4.24 -3.02 -8.75
C SER A 622 4.13 -3.28 -7.25
N THR A 623 5.11 -3.95 -6.63
CA THR A 623 5.16 -4.15 -5.18
C THR A 623 5.21 -2.85 -4.37
N LEU A 624 5.65 -1.72 -4.95
CA LEU A 624 5.58 -0.43 -4.27
C LEU A 624 4.17 0.14 -4.21
N ALA A 625 3.31 -0.23 -5.17
CA ALA A 625 1.90 0.13 -5.14
C ALA A 625 1.18 -0.51 -3.92
N GLN A 626 1.78 -1.58 -3.38
CA GLN A 626 1.26 -2.46 -2.34
C GLN A 626 1.90 -2.17 -0.97
N GLY A 627 1.42 -1.13 -0.28
CA GLY A 627 1.39 -1.18 1.19
C GLY A 627 2.31 -0.30 2.02
N VAL A 628 2.94 0.78 1.49
CA VAL A 628 3.60 1.78 2.38
C VAL A 628 3.41 3.24 1.97
N ASN A 629 3.10 4.11 2.94
CA ASN A 629 2.99 5.56 2.76
C ASN A 629 4.34 6.24 2.51
N LEU A 630 4.73 6.40 1.23
CA LEU A 630 6.00 7.01 0.83
C LEU A 630 5.80 8.43 0.27
N PRO A 631 6.57 9.44 0.72
CA PRO A 631 6.45 10.83 0.29
C PRO A 631 7.15 11.07 -1.06
N ILE A 632 6.58 10.52 -2.14
CA ILE A 632 7.10 10.67 -3.50
C ILE A 632 6.52 11.95 -4.13
N ARG A 633 7.37 12.84 -4.62
CA ARG A 633 6.95 14.03 -5.39
C ARG A 633 6.89 13.73 -6.89
N TYR A 634 7.85 12.95 -7.40
CA TYR A 634 7.95 12.60 -8.82
C TYR A 634 7.93 11.08 -9.01
N LEU A 635 6.98 10.60 -9.81
CA LEU A 635 6.88 9.20 -10.21
C LEU A 635 7.24 9.06 -11.69
N LEU A 636 8.33 8.37 -11.98
CA LEU A 636 8.84 8.21 -13.34
C LEU A 636 8.47 6.81 -13.85
N VAL A 637 7.62 6.73 -14.87
CA VAL A 637 7.07 5.48 -15.40
C VAL A 637 7.83 5.11 -16.66
N THR A 638 8.54 3.99 -16.64
CA THR A 638 9.40 3.54 -17.76
C THR A 638 8.65 2.70 -18.80
N SER A 639 7.50 2.13 -18.44
CA SER A 639 6.67 1.26 -19.26
C SER A 639 5.25 1.20 -18.71
N ALA A 640 4.24 1.17 -19.59
CA ALA A 640 2.84 0.89 -19.24
C ALA A 640 2.54 -0.63 -19.12
N MET A 641 3.50 -1.48 -19.48
CA MET A 641 3.39 -2.95 -19.38
C MET A 641 4.05 -3.49 -18.12
N GLN A 642 3.45 -4.54 -17.54
CA GLN A 642 3.97 -5.36 -16.44
C GLN A 642 4.18 -6.80 -16.95
N GLY A 643 5.45 -7.23 -17.06
CA GLY A 643 5.74 -8.55 -17.64
C GLY A 643 5.29 -8.65 -19.11
N ARG A 644 4.28 -9.49 -19.39
CA ARG A 644 3.62 -9.63 -20.71
C ARG A 644 2.28 -8.89 -20.80
N GLU A 645 1.72 -8.45 -19.67
CA GLU A 645 0.40 -7.84 -19.58
C GLU A 645 0.52 -6.31 -19.43
N SER A 646 -0.59 -5.60 -19.59
CA SER A 646 -0.68 -4.20 -19.17
C SER A 646 -0.65 -4.11 -17.64
N ILE A 647 -0.13 -3.02 -17.09
CA ILE A 647 -0.35 -2.71 -15.67
C ILE A 647 -1.86 -2.55 -15.47
N LYS A 648 -2.40 -3.12 -14.40
CA LYS A 648 -3.81 -2.91 -14.02
C LYS A 648 -4.02 -1.44 -13.65
N VAL A 649 -5.08 -0.82 -14.15
CA VAL A 649 -5.38 0.60 -13.92
C VAL A 649 -5.46 0.92 -12.44
N ARG A 650 -6.15 0.07 -11.65
CA ARG A 650 -6.22 0.19 -10.19
C ARG A 650 -4.86 0.16 -9.48
N ASP A 651 -3.96 -0.72 -9.87
CA ASP A 651 -2.62 -0.82 -9.27
C ASP A 651 -1.78 0.41 -9.61
N PHE A 652 -1.93 0.93 -10.83
CA PHE A 652 -1.31 2.18 -11.23
C PHE A 652 -1.87 3.39 -10.47
N HIS A 653 -3.20 3.47 -10.28
CA HIS A 653 -3.81 4.52 -9.49
C HIS A 653 -3.43 4.45 -8.00
N ASN A 654 -3.18 3.26 -7.46
CA ASN A 654 -2.59 3.09 -6.13
C ASN A 654 -1.17 3.62 -6.06
N LEU A 655 -0.34 3.32 -7.07
CA LEU A 655 1.02 3.83 -7.18
C LEU A 655 1.05 5.35 -7.35
N MET A 656 0.29 5.89 -8.31
CA MET A 656 0.08 7.32 -8.48
C MET A 656 -0.46 7.94 -7.20
N GLY A 657 -1.34 7.22 -6.49
CA GLY A 657 -1.85 7.47 -5.14
C GLY A 657 -0.81 7.97 -4.15
N ARG A 658 0.41 7.41 -4.27
CA ARG A 658 1.56 7.67 -3.41
C ARG A 658 2.43 8.83 -3.91
N ALA A 659 2.24 9.29 -5.14
CA ALA A 659 2.87 10.47 -5.71
C ALA A 659 2.02 11.73 -5.45
N GLY A 660 2.63 12.76 -4.84
CA GLY A 660 1.96 14.03 -4.53
C GLY A 660 1.04 13.95 -3.31
N ARG A 661 1.59 13.64 -2.13
CA ARG A 661 0.80 13.53 -0.89
C ARG A 661 0.28 14.89 -0.44
N ALA A 662 -1.03 14.94 -0.19
CA ALA A 662 -1.74 16.07 0.41
C ALA A 662 -1.05 16.52 1.72
N GLY A 663 -0.73 17.82 1.81
CA GLY A 663 -0.08 18.42 2.98
C GLY A 663 1.44 18.28 3.04
N MET A 664 2.08 17.54 2.12
CA MET A 664 3.54 17.50 1.98
C MET A 664 4.01 18.17 0.69
N TYR A 665 3.33 17.90 -0.42
CA TYR A 665 3.59 18.55 -1.71
C TYR A 665 2.28 19.14 -2.23
N GLY A 666 2.36 20.35 -2.77
CA GLY A 666 1.18 21.05 -3.33
C GLY A 666 0.71 20.41 -4.64
N GLU A 667 1.60 19.64 -5.27
CA GLU A 667 1.39 18.96 -6.53
C GLU A 667 2.40 17.81 -6.68
N GLY A 668 1.94 16.65 -7.16
CA GLY A 668 2.81 15.55 -7.60
C GLY A 668 2.86 15.48 -9.13
N THR A 669 4.00 15.05 -9.69
CA THR A 669 4.12 14.81 -11.13
C THR A 669 4.38 13.34 -11.44
N VAL A 670 3.59 12.79 -12.38
CA VAL A 670 3.84 11.48 -12.99
C VAL A 670 4.41 11.71 -14.38
N ILE A 671 5.60 11.17 -14.67
CA ILE A 671 6.30 11.36 -15.94
C ILE A 671 6.46 10.02 -16.65
N PHE A 672 5.85 9.87 -17.81
CA PHE A 672 6.12 8.75 -18.71
C PHE A 672 7.40 9.01 -19.49
N THR A 673 8.38 8.13 -19.35
CA THR A 673 9.77 8.36 -19.80
C THR A 673 10.13 7.68 -21.11
N ASP A 674 9.27 6.84 -21.70
CA ASP A 674 9.45 6.32 -23.06
C ASP A 674 9.02 7.41 -24.07
N PRO A 675 9.96 8.11 -24.74
CA PRO A 675 9.62 9.25 -25.60
C PRO A 675 8.76 8.84 -26.80
N ARG A 676 8.86 7.56 -27.22
CA ARG A 676 8.07 7.00 -28.30
C ARG A 676 6.57 7.00 -27.99
N LEU A 677 6.17 7.01 -26.71
CA LEU A 677 4.76 7.06 -26.34
C LEU A 677 4.10 8.35 -26.85
N TYR A 678 4.78 9.49 -26.70
CA TYR A 678 4.25 10.77 -27.17
C TYR A 678 4.60 11.06 -28.62
N ASP A 679 5.86 10.83 -29.01
CA ASP A 679 6.36 11.20 -30.33
C ASP A 679 5.73 10.34 -31.45
N GLU A 680 5.39 9.08 -31.17
CA GLU A 680 4.75 8.16 -32.12
C GLU A 680 3.24 7.98 -31.87
N ARG A 681 2.60 8.81 -31.03
CA ARG A 681 1.20 8.63 -30.57
C ARG A 681 0.17 8.48 -31.69
N PHE A 682 0.37 9.14 -32.82
CA PHE A 682 -0.52 9.06 -33.99
C PHE A 682 -0.25 7.84 -34.87
N ALA A 683 0.95 7.27 -34.80
CA ALA A 683 1.35 6.08 -35.58
C ALA A 683 1.09 4.78 -34.80
N LYS A 684 1.22 4.80 -33.47
CA LYS A 684 1.01 3.67 -32.55
C LYS A 684 -0.11 3.98 -31.56
N THR A 685 -1.30 4.28 -32.08
CA THR A 685 -2.46 4.72 -31.30
C THR A 685 -2.83 3.75 -30.17
N TYR A 686 -2.59 2.45 -30.33
CA TYR A 686 -2.89 1.46 -29.28
C TYR A 686 -2.09 1.69 -27.99
N ARG A 687 -0.76 1.91 -28.05
CA ARG A 687 0.09 2.15 -26.86
C ARG A 687 -0.28 3.45 -26.17
N TRP A 688 -0.64 4.46 -26.97
CA TRP A 688 -1.15 5.72 -26.46
C TRP A 688 -2.46 5.48 -25.71
N GLN A 689 -3.42 4.82 -26.33
CA GLN A 689 -4.73 4.55 -25.73
C GLN A 689 -4.64 3.68 -24.46
N GLU A 690 -3.80 2.64 -24.45
CA GLU A 690 -3.52 1.86 -23.23
C GLU A 690 -3.00 2.76 -22.10
N THR A 691 -2.09 3.68 -22.41
CA THR A 691 -1.54 4.62 -21.42
C THR A 691 -2.60 5.64 -20.95
N ILE A 692 -3.47 6.12 -21.84
CA ILE A 692 -4.60 7.00 -21.48
C ILE A 692 -5.58 6.27 -20.58
N ASN A 693 -5.91 5.02 -20.89
CA ASN A 693 -6.77 4.18 -20.05
C ASN A 693 -6.12 3.95 -18.67
N LEU A 694 -4.80 3.76 -18.62
CA LEU A 694 -4.06 3.61 -17.36
C LEU A 694 -4.16 4.82 -16.43
N ILE A 695 -4.26 6.02 -17.00
CA ILE A 695 -4.38 7.29 -16.28
C ILE A 695 -5.82 7.58 -15.82
N ASN A 696 -6.81 6.94 -16.45
CA ASN A 696 -8.22 7.18 -16.18
C ASN A 696 -8.76 6.21 -15.13
N PRO A 697 -9.16 6.68 -13.93
CA PRO A 697 -9.65 5.77 -12.88
C PRO A 697 -10.95 5.06 -13.27
N ASP A 698 -11.75 5.62 -14.18
CA ASP A 698 -12.99 4.99 -14.66
C ASP A 698 -12.72 3.78 -15.57
N SER A 699 -11.49 3.67 -16.10
CA SER A 699 -11.03 2.51 -16.86
C SER A 699 -10.53 1.38 -15.96
N ALA A 700 -10.67 1.52 -14.63
CA ALA A 700 -10.32 0.47 -13.68
C ALA A 700 -11.07 -0.83 -13.97
N GLU A 701 -10.35 -1.94 -13.89
CA GLU A 701 -10.93 -3.26 -14.01
C GLU A 701 -11.92 -3.50 -12.86
N PRO A 702 -13.06 -4.18 -13.11
CA PRO A 702 -13.94 -4.59 -12.04
C PRO A 702 -13.19 -5.56 -11.14
N THR A 703 -13.49 -5.50 -9.84
CA THR A 703 -12.91 -6.45 -8.89
C THR A 703 -13.52 -7.81 -9.17
N GLY A 704 -12.70 -8.70 -9.72
CA GLY A 704 -13.13 -10.01 -10.20
C GLY A 704 -13.01 -11.09 -9.12
N SER A 705 -13.37 -12.31 -9.49
CA SER A 705 -13.08 -13.51 -8.70
C SER A 705 -12.03 -14.34 -9.41
N THR A 706 -11.00 -14.79 -8.69
CA THR A 706 -10.02 -15.71 -9.26
C THR A 706 -10.64 -17.10 -9.47
N LEU A 707 -11.71 -17.48 -8.75
CA LEU A 707 -12.44 -18.73 -9.00
C LEU A 707 -12.99 -18.79 -10.43
N LEU A 708 -13.48 -17.67 -10.98
CA LEU A 708 -13.99 -17.61 -12.35
C LEU A 708 -12.91 -17.86 -13.41
N SER A 709 -11.63 -17.65 -13.07
CA SER A 709 -10.52 -17.98 -13.97
C SER A 709 -10.37 -19.48 -14.23
N LEU A 710 -11.05 -20.35 -13.48
CA LEU A 710 -11.21 -21.77 -13.83
C LEU A 710 -11.78 -21.94 -15.25
N PHE A 711 -12.68 -21.05 -15.65
CA PHE A 711 -13.34 -21.09 -16.95
C PHE A 711 -12.64 -20.26 -18.03
N ASP A 712 -11.53 -19.60 -17.71
CA ASP A 712 -10.74 -18.88 -18.71
C ASP A 712 -10.17 -19.85 -19.75
N PRO A 713 -10.19 -19.49 -21.05
CA PRO A 713 -9.63 -20.34 -22.08
C PRO A 713 -8.11 -20.47 -21.97
N LEU A 714 -7.57 -21.62 -22.39
CA LEU A 714 -6.12 -21.80 -22.55
C LEU A 714 -5.61 -20.94 -23.71
N ARG A 715 -4.50 -20.22 -23.50
CA ARG A 715 -3.93 -19.27 -24.47
C ARG A 715 -2.51 -19.63 -24.88
N ASN A 716 -2.10 -19.10 -26.03
CA ASN A 716 -0.72 -19.22 -26.51
C ASN A 716 0.26 -18.41 -25.65
N ASP A 717 1.56 -18.56 -25.91
CA ASP A 717 2.62 -17.91 -25.09
C ASP A 717 2.54 -16.37 -25.09
N LEU A 718 1.91 -15.80 -26.11
CA LEU A 718 1.69 -14.36 -26.24
C LEU A 718 0.35 -13.88 -25.61
N GLY A 719 -0.52 -14.80 -25.18
CA GLY A 719 -1.86 -14.49 -24.66
C GLY A 719 -2.87 -14.04 -25.73
N THR A 720 -2.49 -14.04 -27.01
CA THR A 720 -3.23 -13.45 -28.13
C THR A 720 -4.18 -14.41 -28.82
N VAL A 721 -3.95 -15.72 -28.71
CA VAL A 721 -4.75 -16.75 -29.40
C VAL A 721 -5.23 -17.78 -28.38
N THR A 722 -6.53 -18.07 -28.41
CA THR A 722 -7.18 -19.10 -27.61
C THR A 722 -7.08 -20.46 -28.29
N LEU A 723 -6.81 -21.52 -27.52
CA LEU A 723 -6.82 -22.90 -27.98
C LEU A 723 -8.26 -23.32 -28.31
N SER A 724 -8.59 -23.40 -29.60
CA SER A 724 -9.98 -23.58 -30.07
C SER A 724 -10.58 -24.95 -29.76
N SER A 725 -9.76 -25.93 -29.37
CA SER A 725 -10.16 -27.32 -29.10
C SER A 725 -10.42 -27.62 -27.61
N SER A 726 -10.32 -26.63 -26.71
CA SER A 726 -10.56 -26.83 -25.27
C SER A 726 -11.87 -26.19 -24.83
N ASN A 727 -12.82 -27.00 -24.36
CA ASN A 727 -13.96 -26.51 -23.58
C ASN A 727 -13.48 -26.26 -22.13
N SER A 728 -13.48 -25.00 -21.68
CA SER A 728 -12.97 -24.63 -20.35
C SER A 728 -13.70 -25.32 -19.21
N ALA A 729 -15.00 -25.57 -19.36
CA ALA A 729 -15.80 -26.29 -18.36
C ALA A 729 -15.33 -27.74 -18.22
N GLU A 730 -15.13 -28.43 -19.33
CA GLU A 730 -14.59 -29.80 -19.34
C GLU A 730 -13.19 -29.83 -18.73
N VAL A 731 -12.32 -28.88 -19.08
CA VAL A 731 -10.96 -28.78 -18.50
C VAL A 731 -11.04 -28.66 -16.98
N ALA A 732 -11.91 -27.80 -16.44
CA ALA A 732 -12.09 -27.66 -14.99
C ALA A 732 -12.56 -28.98 -14.35
N THR A 733 -13.52 -29.67 -14.95
CA THR A 733 -14.00 -30.98 -14.47
C THR A 733 -12.91 -32.05 -14.53
N TYR A 734 -12.08 -32.07 -15.57
CA TYR A 734 -10.94 -32.99 -15.67
C TYR A 734 -9.87 -32.70 -14.63
N ILE A 735 -9.63 -31.44 -14.24
CA ILE A 735 -8.70 -31.12 -13.15
C ILE A 735 -9.19 -31.76 -11.84
N VAL A 736 -10.50 -31.77 -11.59
CA VAL A 736 -11.09 -32.40 -10.41
C VAL A 736 -11.07 -33.93 -10.51
N ASN A 737 -11.33 -34.53 -11.67
CA ASN A 737 -11.57 -35.96 -11.74
C ASN A 737 -10.39 -36.79 -12.28
N ASP A 738 -9.56 -36.26 -13.18
CA ASP A 738 -8.47 -36.99 -13.83
C ASP A 738 -7.36 -36.06 -14.39
N TRP A 739 -6.47 -35.64 -13.48
CA TRP A 739 -5.34 -34.75 -13.80
C TRP A 739 -4.32 -35.39 -14.76
N GLU A 740 -4.08 -36.70 -14.67
CA GLU A 740 -3.07 -37.38 -15.49
C GLU A 740 -3.49 -37.46 -16.95
N THR A 741 -4.75 -37.80 -17.22
CA THR A 741 -5.28 -37.85 -18.58
C THR A 741 -5.25 -36.47 -19.22
N LEU A 742 -5.54 -35.41 -18.46
CA LEU A 742 -5.47 -34.03 -18.94
C LEU A 742 -4.03 -33.62 -19.32
N LEU A 743 -3.03 -34.01 -18.52
CA LEU A 743 -1.62 -33.75 -18.86
C LEU A 743 -1.20 -34.46 -20.15
N LYS A 744 -1.54 -35.75 -20.28
CA LYS A 744 -1.27 -36.52 -21.51
C LYS A 744 -1.93 -35.90 -22.74
N TRP A 745 -3.15 -35.38 -22.58
CA TRP A 745 -3.84 -34.65 -23.63
C TRP A 745 -3.06 -33.40 -24.06
N VAL A 746 -2.61 -32.55 -23.11
CA VAL A 746 -1.80 -31.36 -23.43
C VAL A 746 -0.49 -31.70 -24.12
N GLU A 747 0.18 -32.78 -23.70
CA GLU A 747 1.41 -33.26 -24.35
C GLU A 747 1.16 -33.75 -25.78
N SER A 748 -0.06 -34.23 -26.07
CA SER A 748 -0.48 -34.69 -27.40
C SER A 748 -1.00 -33.57 -28.32
N VAL A 749 -1.22 -32.35 -27.80
CA VAL A 749 -1.69 -31.21 -28.60
C VAL A 749 -0.65 -30.95 -29.71
N PRO A 750 -1.02 -30.99 -31.00
CA PRO A 750 -0.07 -30.87 -32.09
C PRO A 750 0.65 -29.51 -32.04
N ILE A 751 1.92 -29.54 -31.64
CA ILE A 751 2.80 -28.37 -31.45
C ILE A 751 3.09 -27.63 -32.78
N ASN A 752 2.65 -28.18 -33.91
CA ASN A 752 2.85 -27.60 -35.25
C ASN A 752 1.64 -26.80 -35.74
N ILE A 753 1.28 -25.71 -35.06
CA ILE A 753 0.68 -24.57 -35.75
C ILE A 753 1.75 -23.47 -35.80
N PRO A 754 2.62 -23.44 -36.82
CA PRO A 754 3.78 -22.53 -36.91
C PRO A 754 3.42 -21.03 -36.99
N LYS A 755 2.13 -20.70 -36.85
CA LYS A 755 1.59 -19.34 -36.84
C LYS A 755 0.92 -18.92 -35.52
N GLN A 756 0.81 -19.81 -34.52
CA GLN A 756 0.03 -19.53 -33.30
C GLN A 756 0.81 -19.54 -31.97
N ASN A 757 2.11 -19.91 -31.92
CA ASN A 757 3.00 -19.77 -30.75
C ASN A 757 2.53 -20.43 -29.43
N PHE A 758 2.04 -21.68 -29.45
CA PHE A 758 1.76 -22.44 -28.23
C PHE A 758 2.98 -23.27 -27.80
N SER A 759 3.35 -23.23 -26.52
CA SER A 759 4.30 -24.18 -25.93
C SER A 759 3.62 -25.08 -24.89
N VAL A 760 3.99 -26.38 -24.87
CA VAL A 760 3.50 -27.35 -23.88
C VAL A 760 3.81 -26.89 -22.45
N ALA A 761 5.00 -26.33 -22.24
CA ALA A 761 5.40 -25.79 -20.94
C ALA A 761 4.45 -24.69 -20.44
N SER A 762 4.06 -23.74 -21.32
CA SER A 762 3.12 -22.66 -21.01
C SER A 762 1.70 -23.18 -20.72
N LEU A 763 1.22 -24.16 -21.51
CA LEU A 763 -0.10 -24.77 -21.29
C LEU A 763 -0.16 -25.53 -19.95
N ILE A 764 0.89 -26.30 -19.63
CA ILE A 764 0.99 -26.98 -18.33
C ILE A 764 1.03 -25.96 -17.18
N GLU A 765 1.71 -24.82 -17.35
CA GLU A 765 1.74 -23.76 -16.34
C GLU A 765 0.34 -23.14 -16.10
N GLN A 766 -0.43 -22.93 -17.17
CA GLN A 766 -1.82 -22.47 -17.08
C GLN A 766 -2.72 -23.50 -16.37
N LEU A 767 -2.59 -24.80 -16.71
CA LEU A 767 -3.34 -25.87 -16.03
C LEU A 767 -2.97 -26.00 -14.55
N LYS A 768 -1.68 -25.91 -14.21
CA LYS A 768 -1.23 -25.92 -12.81
C LYS A 768 -1.81 -24.75 -12.02
N SER A 769 -1.91 -23.57 -12.66
CA SER A 769 -2.53 -22.40 -12.04
C SER A 769 -4.01 -22.64 -11.74
N LYS A 770 -4.75 -23.31 -12.64
CA LYS A 770 -6.14 -23.74 -12.40
C LYS A 770 -6.25 -24.84 -11.33
N LYS A 771 -5.31 -25.81 -11.29
CA LYS A 771 -5.27 -26.85 -10.25
C LYS A 771 -5.16 -26.26 -8.85
N LYS A 772 -4.36 -25.21 -8.66
CA LYS A 772 -4.25 -24.51 -7.36
C LYS A 772 -5.58 -23.93 -6.88
N ILE A 773 -6.47 -23.55 -7.79
CA ILE A 773 -7.80 -23.07 -7.45
C ILE A 773 -8.64 -24.21 -6.87
N ILE A 774 -8.60 -25.38 -7.50
CA ILE A 774 -9.29 -26.58 -7.01
C ILE A 774 -8.73 -27.00 -5.65
N GLU A 775 -7.41 -27.01 -5.47
CA GLU A 775 -6.76 -27.32 -4.18
C GLU A 775 -7.21 -26.35 -3.06
N ALA A 776 -7.45 -25.08 -3.38
CA ALA A 776 -7.99 -24.11 -2.43
C ALA A 776 -9.47 -24.39 -2.08
N ILE A 777 -10.29 -24.80 -3.05
CA ILE A 777 -11.68 -25.23 -2.82
C ILE A 777 -11.71 -26.49 -1.95
N GLU A 778 -10.87 -27.48 -2.24
CA GLU A 778 -10.71 -28.70 -1.42
C GLU A 778 -10.42 -28.33 0.04
N SER A 779 -9.41 -27.48 0.25
CA SER A 779 -9.03 -27.03 1.60
C SER A 779 -10.16 -26.30 2.33
N PHE A 780 -10.93 -25.48 1.60
CA PHE A 780 -12.07 -24.75 2.14
C PHE A 780 -13.21 -25.70 2.53
N LEU A 781 -13.63 -26.59 1.63
CA LEU A 781 -14.73 -27.53 1.91
C LEU A 781 -14.39 -28.48 3.07
N MET A 782 -13.14 -28.95 3.18
CA MET A 782 -12.70 -29.75 4.33
C MET A 782 -12.81 -28.99 5.67
N THR A 783 -12.66 -27.66 5.67
CA THR A 783 -12.83 -26.83 6.88
C THR A 783 -14.28 -26.79 7.35
N TYR A 784 -15.24 -26.83 6.42
CA TYR A 784 -16.67 -26.81 6.70
C TYR A 784 -17.29 -28.20 6.85
N ARG A 785 -16.46 -29.25 6.90
CA ARG A 785 -16.95 -30.60 7.17
C ARG A 785 -17.41 -30.74 8.62
N SER A 786 -18.72 -30.75 8.82
CA SER A 786 -19.38 -31.12 10.08
C SER A 786 -19.58 -32.64 10.18
N ASP A 787 -20.05 -33.18 11.31
CA ASP A 787 -20.35 -34.62 11.46
C ASP A 787 -21.71 -34.99 10.84
N VAL A 788 -21.96 -34.52 9.61
CA VAL A 788 -23.18 -34.79 8.83
C VAL A 788 -22.98 -35.95 7.87
N GLN A 789 -24.09 -36.46 7.30
CA GLN A 789 -24.03 -37.50 6.27
C GLN A 789 -23.36 -36.96 4.98
N PRO A 790 -22.68 -37.84 4.20
CA PRO A 790 -21.96 -37.43 2.99
C PRO A 790 -22.80 -36.63 1.99
N GLU A 791 -24.05 -37.04 1.73
CA GLU A 791 -24.93 -36.32 0.82
C GLU A 791 -25.32 -34.93 1.36
N THR A 792 -25.50 -34.79 2.68
CA THR A 792 -25.73 -33.47 3.29
C THR A 792 -24.49 -32.57 3.16
N PHE A 793 -23.28 -33.13 3.23
CA PHE A 793 -22.06 -32.37 2.97
C PHE A 793 -21.98 -31.90 1.51
N VAL A 794 -22.35 -32.75 0.55
CA VAL A 794 -22.45 -32.38 -0.86
C VAL A 794 -23.50 -31.27 -1.05
N ASP A 795 -24.68 -31.39 -0.44
CA ASP A 795 -25.72 -30.36 -0.49
C ASP A 795 -25.23 -29.03 0.11
N ASN A 796 -24.55 -29.07 1.26
CA ASN A 796 -23.95 -27.89 1.89
C ASN A 796 -22.88 -27.25 0.99
N SER A 797 -22.14 -28.03 0.19
CA SER A 797 -21.16 -27.48 -0.75
C SER A 797 -21.82 -26.65 -1.86
N ARG A 798 -23.04 -27.03 -2.29
CA ARG A 798 -23.85 -26.26 -3.23
C ARG A 798 -24.38 -24.98 -2.61
N GLU A 799 -24.67 -24.96 -1.32
CA GLU A 799 -25.04 -23.71 -0.63
C GLU A 799 -23.83 -22.78 -0.49
N LEU A 800 -22.68 -23.32 -0.06
CA LEU A 800 -21.44 -22.57 0.16
C LEU A 800 -20.98 -21.80 -1.09
N VAL A 801 -21.13 -22.38 -2.29
CA VAL A 801 -20.73 -21.70 -3.53
C VAL A 801 -21.56 -20.43 -3.77
N THR A 802 -22.84 -20.41 -3.37
CA THR A 802 -23.73 -19.25 -3.56
C THR A 802 -23.31 -18.03 -2.74
N GLU A 803 -22.56 -18.24 -1.68
CA GLU A 803 -22.02 -17.19 -0.80
C GLU A 803 -20.66 -16.63 -1.29
N THR A 804 -20.13 -17.12 -2.42
CA THR A 804 -18.86 -16.65 -2.99
C THR A 804 -19.05 -15.41 -3.86
N LEU A 805 -17.99 -14.59 -3.98
CA LEU A 805 -18.01 -13.45 -4.90
C LEU A 805 -18.14 -13.96 -6.34
N ALA A 806 -17.49 -15.07 -6.67
CA ALA A 806 -17.56 -15.75 -7.96
C ALA A 806 -19.01 -15.97 -8.41
N TYR A 807 -19.83 -16.57 -7.54
CA TYR A 807 -21.22 -16.85 -7.85
C TYR A 807 -22.05 -15.57 -8.04
N SER A 808 -21.78 -14.53 -7.24
CA SER A 808 -22.47 -13.24 -7.36
C SER A 808 -22.14 -12.47 -8.65
N LEU A 809 -20.96 -12.69 -9.23
CA LEU A 809 -20.50 -12.06 -10.48
C LEU A 809 -20.73 -12.93 -11.73
N ALA A 810 -20.97 -14.22 -11.54
CA ALA A 810 -21.11 -15.21 -12.60
C ALA A 810 -22.39 -15.01 -13.44
N THR A 811 -22.32 -15.40 -14.72
CA THR A 811 -23.52 -15.63 -15.54
C THR A 811 -24.29 -16.86 -15.05
N GLU A 812 -25.56 -17.01 -15.45
CA GLU A 812 -26.37 -18.20 -15.10
C GLU A 812 -25.66 -19.53 -15.48
N GLU A 813 -25.02 -19.57 -16.65
CA GLU A 813 -24.23 -20.72 -17.09
C GLU A 813 -23.02 -20.97 -16.17
N GLN A 814 -22.29 -19.92 -15.81
CA GLN A 814 -21.14 -20.02 -14.91
C GLN A 814 -21.55 -20.41 -13.48
N GLN A 815 -22.72 -19.99 -13.00
CA GLN A 815 -23.27 -20.39 -11.70
C GLN A 815 -23.52 -21.90 -11.63
N ILE A 816 -24.09 -22.46 -12.70
CA ILE A 816 -24.28 -23.92 -12.82
C ILE A 816 -22.92 -24.62 -12.77
N LEU A 817 -21.97 -24.18 -13.61
CA LEU A 817 -20.63 -24.76 -13.66
C LEU A 817 -19.87 -24.67 -12.33
N LEU A 818 -19.96 -23.55 -11.61
CA LEU A 818 -19.36 -23.39 -10.28
C LEU A 818 -19.96 -24.39 -9.28
N THR A 819 -21.29 -24.54 -9.31
CA THR A 819 -22.01 -25.47 -8.44
C THR A 819 -21.58 -26.92 -8.71
N ASP A 820 -21.49 -27.30 -9.99
CA ASP A 820 -21.04 -28.62 -10.42
C ASP A 820 -19.59 -28.91 -9.99
N ILE A 821 -18.72 -27.91 -10.05
CA ILE A 821 -17.33 -28.03 -9.59
C ILE A 821 -17.27 -28.21 -8.07
N PHE A 822 -17.99 -27.40 -7.28
CA PHE A 822 -18.02 -27.55 -5.83
C PHE A 822 -18.57 -28.91 -5.40
N GLU A 823 -19.63 -29.38 -6.05
CA GLU A 823 -20.16 -30.73 -5.84
C GLU A 823 -19.15 -31.81 -6.21
N SER A 824 -18.50 -31.70 -7.37
CA SER A 824 -17.50 -32.68 -7.81
C SER A 824 -16.32 -32.75 -6.85
N VAL A 825 -15.87 -31.60 -6.35
CA VAL A 825 -14.83 -31.53 -5.33
C VAL A 825 -15.31 -32.16 -4.03
N ALA A 826 -16.50 -31.83 -3.53
CA ALA A 826 -17.08 -32.43 -2.32
C ALA A 826 -17.15 -33.97 -2.42
N ARG A 827 -17.62 -34.50 -3.55
CA ARG A 827 -17.67 -35.95 -3.81
C ARG A 827 -16.28 -36.56 -3.87
N ARG A 828 -15.30 -35.87 -4.46
CA ARG A 828 -13.89 -36.30 -4.45
C ARG A 828 -13.35 -36.39 -3.01
N ILE A 829 -13.66 -35.42 -2.15
CA ILE A 829 -13.22 -35.44 -0.74
C ILE A 829 -13.75 -36.70 -0.05
N GLU A 830 -15.04 -36.98 -0.15
CA GLU A 830 -15.66 -38.16 0.49
C GLU A 830 -15.13 -39.48 -0.08
N LEU A 831 -14.77 -39.52 -1.37
CA LEU A 831 -14.22 -40.72 -2.00
C LEU A 831 -12.79 -41.03 -1.53
N PHE A 832 -11.92 -40.03 -1.46
CA PHE A 832 -10.49 -40.22 -1.17
C PHE A 832 -10.15 -40.06 0.33
N VAL A 833 -10.98 -39.34 1.09
CA VAL A 833 -10.81 -39.08 2.52
C VAL A 833 -12.15 -39.31 3.25
N PRO A 834 -12.64 -40.56 3.38
CA PRO A 834 -13.96 -40.83 3.93
C PRO A 834 -14.08 -40.57 5.45
N ASP A 835 -12.97 -40.51 6.18
CA ASP A 835 -12.96 -40.26 7.62
C ASP A 835 -13.10 -38.76 7.92
N THR A 836 -14.18 -38.39 8.63
CA THR A 836 -14.50 -36.99 8.95
C THR A 836 -13.48 -36.33 9.88
N ALA A 837 -12.82 -37.08 10.76
CA ALA A 837 -11.77 -36.55 11.63
C ALA A 837 -10.51 -36.22 10.82
N ILE A 838 -10.16 -37.06 9.85
CA ILE A 838 -9.06 -36.81 8.92
C ILE A 838 -9.37 -35.59 8.04
N GLN A 839 -10.59 -35.48 7.51
CA GLN A 839 -11.02 -34.30 6.73
C GLN A 839 -10.89 -33.01 7.56
N LYS A 840 -11.42 -32.98 8.79
CA LYS A 840 -11.29 -31.82 9.69
C LYS A 840 -9.84 -31.44 9.93
N ARG A 841 -8.96 -32.41 10.17
CA ARG A 841 -7.52 -32.19 10.36
C ARG A 841 -6.85 -31.65 9.10
N PHE A 842 -7.13 -32.23 7.92
CA PHE A 842 -6.62 -31.73 6.64
C PHE A 842 -7.11 -30.31 6.34
N GLY A 843 -8.35 -30.00 6.70
CA GLY A 843 -8.93 -28.66 6.69
C GLY A 843 -8.09 -27.63 7.48
N ARG A 844 -7.26 -28.04 8.44
CA ARG A 844 -6.35 -27.13 9.16
C ARG A 844 -5.04 -26.80 8.42
N THR A 845 -4.69 -27.55 7.38
CA THR A 845 -3.34 -27.53 6.78
C THR A 845 -3.16 -26.60 5.57
N LEU A 846 -4.22 -25.95 5.09
CA LEU A 846 -4.23 -25.07 3.90
C LEU A 846 -3.84 -25.76 2.57
N LEU A 847 -3.65 -27.08 2.57
CA LEU A 847 -3.29 -27.88 1.40
C LEU A 847 -4.53 -28.52 0.75
N GLY A 848 -4.40 -28.87 -0.53
CA GLY A 848 -5.34 -29.76 -1.23
C GLY A 848 -5.15 -31.22 -0.83
N ILE A 849 -6.08 -32.10 -1.23
CA ILE A 849 -6.12 -33.47 -0.67
C ILE A 849 -4.96 -34.33 -1.16
N ASP A 850 -4.52 -34.15 -2.42
CA ASP A 850 -3.39 -34.91 -3.00
C ASP A 850 -2.12 -34.72 -2.15
N GLN A 851 -1.83 -33.47 -1.77
CA GLN A 851 -0.67 -33.14 -0.94
C GLN A 851 -0.87 -33.61 0.50
N ALA A 852 -2.05 -33.39 1.08
CA ALA A 852 -2.34 -33.81 2.45
C ALA A 852 -2.20 -35.34 2.63
N LEU A 853 -2.71 -36.13 1.68
CA LEU A 853 -2.58 -37.59 1.66
C LEU A 853 -1.13 -38.03 1.45
N ALA A 854 -0.39 -37.37 0.55
CA ALA A 854 1.02 -37.68 0.33
C ALA A 854 1.85 -37.43 1.60
N ILE A 855 1.56 -36.34 2.32
CA ILE A 855 2.18 -36.03 3.61
C ILE A 855 1.79 -37.08 4.65
N GLU A 856 0.51 -37.39 4.83
CA GLU A 856 0.07 -38.37 5.82
C GLU A 856 0.67 -39.75 5.59
N SER A 857 0.68 -40.23 4.35
CA SER A 857 1.29 -41.51 3.98
C SER A 857 2.79 -41.52 4.27
N TRP A 858 3.50 -40.45 3.91
CA TRP A 858 4.93 -40.33 4.17
C TRP A 858 5.24 -40.25 5.66
N VAL A 859 4.49 -39.45 6.42
CA VAL A 859 4.67 -39.22 7.86
C VAL A 859 4.38 -40.50 8.64
N THR A 860 3.36 -41.28 8.24
CA THR A 860 3.08 -42.60 8.81
C THR A 860 4.20 -43.60 8.52
N THR A 861 4.71 -43.62 7.28
CA THR A 861 5.81 -44.52 6.87
C THR A 861 7.13 -44.20 7.59
N ASN A 862 7.36 -42.93 7.92
CA ASN A 862 8.59 -42.43 8.53
C ASN A 862 8.44 -42.06 10.01
N ALA A 863 7.36 -42.50 10.68
CA ALA A 863 7.03 -42.13 12.06
C ALA A 863 8.20 -42.35 13.04
N ASN A 864 8.85 -43.52 12.98
CA ASN A 864 10.00 -43.85 13.83
C ASN A 864 11.19 -42.90 13.64
N ALA A 865 11.42 -42.42 12.41
CA ALA A 865 12.49 -41.47 12.13
C ALA A 865 12.16 -40.07 12.66
N LEU A 866 10.89 -39.68 12.63
CA LEU A 866 10.41 -38.42 13.21
C LEU A 866 10.44 -38.45 14.74
N GLU A 867 10.03 -39.57 15.37
CA GLU A 867 10.16 -39.79 16.82
C GLU A 867 11.63 -39.81 17.27
N GLY A 868 12.53 -40.36 16.45
CA GLY A 868 13.96 -40.40 16.70
C GLY A 868 14.71 -39.08 16.44
N ALA A 869 14.01 -38.00 16.09
CA ALA A 869 14.64 -36.71 15.88
C ALA A 869 15.22 -36.16 17.20
N THR A 870 16.48 -35.74 17.18
CA THR A 870 17.21 -35.26 18.38
C THR A 870 17.41 -33.76 18.41
N SER A 871 17.07 -33.09 17.31
CA SER A 871 17.18 -31.64 17.13
C SER A 871 16.36 -31.20 15.92
N ALA A 872 16.12 -29.89 15.80
CA ALA A 872 15.51 -29.29 14.61
C ALA A 872 16.32 -29.54 13.32
N ASP A 873 17.66 -29.60 13.40
CA ASP A 873 18.52 -29.86 12.23
C ASP A 873 18.41 -31.34 11.80
N HIS A 874 18.41 -32.28 12.75
CA HIS A 874 18.18 -33.69 12.43
C HIS A 874 16.78 -33.90 11.83
N LEU A 875 15.76 -33.23 12.38
CA LEU A 875 14.40 -33.26 11.83
C LEU A 875 14.35 -32.73 10.39
N PHE A 876 15.06 -31.63 10.09
CA PHE A 876 15.14 -31.11 8.72
C PHE A 876 15.78 -32.12 7.75
N ASP A 877 16.82 -32.83 8.17
CA ASP A 877 17.45 -33.87 7.36
C ASP A 877 16.49 -35.02 7.04
N VAL A 878 15.69 -35.45 8.01
CA VAL A 878 14.65 -36.48 7.82
C VAL A 878 13.56 -35.99 6.86
N LEU A 879 13.15 -34.71 6.96
CA LEU A 879 12.06 -34.14 6.16
C LEU A 879 12.48 -33.69 4.75
N TRP A 880 13.78 -33.45 4.50
CA TRP A 880 14.27 -32.96 3.21
C TRP A 880 13.77 -33.73 1.98
N PRO A 881 13.75 -35.08 1.95
CA PRO A 881 13.23 -35.84 0.81
C PRO A 881 11.75 -35.55 0.52
N LEU A 882 10.93 -35.40 1.55
CA LEU A 882 9.50 -35.05 1.41
C LEU A 882 9.35 -33.63 0.86
N LEU A 883 10.10 -32.68 1.40
CA LEU A 883 10.06 -31.28 0.98
C LEU A 883 10.44 -31.13 -0.50
N VAL A 884 11.48 -31.83 -0.96
CA VAL A 884 11.86 -31.83 -2.38
C VAL A 884 10.82 -32.49 -3.26
N LEU A 885 10.20 -33.60 -2.80
CA LEU A 885 9.19 -34.34 -3.56
C LEU A 885 7.92 -33.52 -3.82
N LEU A 886 7.46 -32.79 -2.79
CA LEU A 886 6.21 -32.03 -2.86
C LEU A 886 6.38 -30.62 -3.40
N SER A 887 7.62 -30.14 -3.56
CA SER A 887 7.87 -28.77 -3.97
C SER A 887 7.59 -28.52 -5.45
N TYR A 888 7.06 -27.33 -5.75
CA TYR A 888 6.91 -26.85 -7.13
C TYR A 888 8.22 -26.33 -7.73
N GLU A 889 9.28 -26.16 -6.92
CA GLU A 889 10.55 -25.61 -7.34
C GLU A 889 11.45 -26.67 -8.01
N LYS A 890 11.40 -26.72 -9.34
CA LYS A 890 12.18 -27.67 -10.16
C LYS A 890 13.69 -27.54 -9.96
N ARG A 891 14.20 -26.37 -9.59
CA ARG A 891 15.64 -26.21 -9.31
C ARG A 891 16.10 -27.16 -8.22
N LEU A 892 15.24 -27.55 -7.25
CA LEU A 892 15.57 -28.52 -6.19
C LEU A 892 16.02 -29.88 -6.74
N SER A 893 15.42 -30.35 -7.85
CA SER A 893 15.78 -31.61 -8.50
C SER A 893 16.82 -31.46 -9.60
N ASP A 894 16.79 -30.34 -10.33
CA ASP A 894 17.53 -30.18 -11.58
C ASP A 894 18.93 -29.56 -11.40
N THR A 895 19.25 -29.10 -10.18
CA THR A 895 20.53 -28.48 -9.87
C THR A 895 21.65 -29.51 -9.77
N VAL A 896 22.77 -29.21 -10.43
CA VAL A 896 23.99 -30.03 -10.39
C VAL A 896 25.10 -29.24 -9.67
N PRO A 897 25.84 -29.84 -8.70
CA PRO A 897 25.72 -31.22 -8.22
C PRO A 897 24.52 -31.43 -7.27
N ASN A 898 24.06 -32.68 -7.20
CA ASN A 898 23.00 -33.08 -6.28
C ASN A 898 23.38 -32.71 -4.83
N GLY A 899 22.44 -32.13 -4.09
CA GLY A 899 22.65 -31.68 -2.70
C GLY A 899 23.16 -30.24 -2.56
N ALA A 900 23.48 -29.53 -3.65
CA ALA A 900 23.86 -28.11 -3.59
C ALA A 900 22.76 -27.24 -2.95
N LEU A 901 21.49 -27.48 -3.28
CA LEU A 901 20.37 -26.72 -2.68
C LEU A 901 20.01 -27.18 -1.26
N LYS A 902 20.31 -28.42 -0.88
CA LYS A 902 20.25 -28.83 0.54
C LYS A 902 21.28 -28.04 1.35
N THR A 903 22.48 -27.92 0.80
CA THR A 903 23.58 -27.15 1.39
C THR A 903 23.25 -25.65 1.49
N LEU A 904 22.54 -25.11 0.50
CA LEU A 904 21.99 -23.75 0.55
C LEU A 904 20.99 -23.60 1.71
N ALA A 905 20.03 -24.52 1.83
CA ALA A 905 19.00 -24.47 2.88
C ALA A 905 19.60 -24.60 4.29
N LEU A 906 20.63 -25.44 4.47
CA LEU A 906 21.37 -25.54 5.73
C LEU A 906 22.09 -24.23 6.08
N GLY A 907 22.69 -23.55 5.08
CA GLY A 907 23.26 -22.21 5.28
C GLY A 907 22.19 -21.18 5.68
N TRP A 908 21.03 -21.23 5.02
CA TRP A 908 19.89 -20.37 5.35
C TRP A 908 19.42 -20.56 6.80
N LEU A 909 19.30 -21.82 7.24
CA LEU A 909 19.00 -22.22 8.61
C LEU A 909 20.06 -21.81 9.63
N ALA A 910 21.32 -21.69 9.21
CA ALA A 910 22.42 -21.22 10.05
C ALA A 910 22.51 -19.69 10.11
N GLY A 911 21.67 -18.97 9.37
CA GLY A 911 21.70 -17.51 9.32
C GLY A 911 22.76 -16.91 8.39
N ASP A 912 23.35 -17.70 7.49
CA ASP A 912 24.35 -17.23 6.51
C ASP A 912 23.78 -16.09 5.65
N SER A 913 24.59 -15.07 5.37
CA SER A 913 24.23 -13.97 4.46
C SER A 913 23.99 -14.46 3.03
N PHE A 914 23.18 -13.74 2.24
CA PHE A 914 22.97 -14.08 0.84
C PHE A 914 24.28 -14.14 0.05
N ALA A 915 25.24 -13.26 0.37
CA ALA A 915 26.58 -13.28 -0.20
C ALA A 915 27.31 -14.61 0.07
N ALA A 916 27.28 -15.08 1.32
CA ALA A 916 27.91 -16.34 1.72
C ALA A 916 27.23 -17.54 1.04
N LEU A 917 25.90 -17.50 0.93
CA LEU A 917 25.10 -18.53 0.25
C LEU A 917 25.45 -18.64 -1.25
N VAL A 918 25.54 -17.51 -1.96
CA VAL A 918 25.97 -17.48 -3.38
C VAL A 918 27.40 -18.02 -3.51
N GLN A 919 28.33 -17.57 -2.68
CA GLN A 919 29.72 -18.05 -2.70
C GLN A 919 29.83 -19.55 -2.44
N ARG A 920 28.98 -20.10 -1.56
CA ARG A 920 28.93 -21.52 -1.27
C ARG A 920 28.49 -22.33 -2.49
N LEU A 921 27.46 -21.87 -3.20
CA LEU A 921 27.03 -22.47 -4.47
C LEU A 921 28.11 -22.36 -5.56
N ASP A 922 28.77 -21.21 -5.67
CA ASP A 922 29.86 -21.02 -6.64
C ASP A 922 31.04 -21.97 -6.36
N LYS A 923 31.40 -22.19 -5.09
CA LYS A 923 32.44 -23.15 -4.69
C LYS A 923 32.08 -24.59 -5.03
N LEU A 924 30.79 -24.93 -4.96
CA LEU A 924 30.27 -26.24 -5.37
C LEU A 924 30.16 -26.39 -6.90
N GLY A 925 30.40 -25.31 -7.66
CA GLY A 925 30.19 -25.30 -9.11
C GLY A 925 28.72 -25.47 -9.49
N ALA A 926 27.80 -25.03 -8.63
CA ALA A 926 26.38 -25.31 -8.80
C ALA A 926 25.78 -24.58 -10.02
N SER A 927 25.03 -25.31 -10.84
CA SER A 927 24.31 -24.77 -11.99
C SER A 927 22.93 -25.41 -12.14
N TYR A 928 22.03 -24.69 -12.82
CA TYR A 928 20.68 -25.15 -13.13
C TYR A 928 20.33 -24.93 -14.61
N PRO A 929 19.41 -25.73 -15.18
CA PRO A 929 18.96 -25.56 -16.56
C PRO A 929 18.25 -24.21 -16.79
N TYR A 930 18.60 -23.52 -17.86
CA TYR A 930 17.95 -22.29 -18.32
C TYR A 930 17.82 -22.29 -19.86
N GLY A 931 16.66 -22.72 -20.35
CA GLY A 931 16.46 -22.99 -21.78
C GLY A 931 17.36 -24.12 -22.25
N ALA A 932 18.11 -23.92 -23.33
CA ALA A 932 19.09 -24.88 -23.84
C ALA A 932 20.45 -24.82 -23.11
N ASN A 933 20.65 -23.87 -22.20
CA ASN A 933 21.93 -23.61 -21.54
C ASN A 933 21.89 -23.93 -20.04
N GLN A 934 23.05 -24.03 -19.41
CA GLN A 934 23.20 -24.05 -17.96
C GLN A 934 23.51 -22.64 -17.46
N ARG A 935 22.93 -22.26 -16.31
CA ARG A 935 23.17 -20.96 -15.68
C ARG A 935 23.63 -21.15 -14.23
N LYS A 936 24.54 -20.29 -13.79
CA LYS A 936 24.96 -20.21 -12.38
C LYS A 936 23.92 -19.46 -11.56
N PHE A 937 23.92 -19.72 -10.26
CA PHE A 937 23.10 -18.98 -9.31
C PHE A 937 23.63 -17.56 -9.15
N ASP A 938 22.76 -16.58 -9.35
CA ASP A 938 23.04 -15.19 -9.00
C ASP A 938 22.29 -14.82 -7.70
N LEU A 939 22.56 -13.61 -7.20
CA LEU A 939 22.00 -13.13 -5.95
C LEU A 939 20.46 -13.10 -5.97
N ASP A 940 19.87 -12.65 -7.08
CA ASP A 940 18.42 -12.50 -7.22
C ASP A 940 17.70 -13.86 -7.16
N VAL A 941 18.32 -14.90 -7.74
CA VAL A 941 17.87 -16.29 -7.69
C VAL A 941 17.98 -16.88 -6.29
N VAL A 942 19.07 -16.61 -5.57
CA VAL A 942 19.26 -17.13 -4.21
C VAL A 942 18.28 -16.52 -3.22
N VAL A 943 18.04 -15.20 -3.31
CA VAL A 943 17.04 -14.53 -2.46
C VAL A 943 15.63 -15.10 -2.71
N ASP A 944 15.28 -15.32 -3.98
CA ASP A 944 14.00 -15.92 -4.39
C ASP A 944 13.79 -17.31 -3.76
N LEU A 945 14.78 -18.20 -3.86
CA LEU A 945 14.72 -19.55 -3.26
C LEU A 945 14.58 -19.49 -1.73
N CYS A 946 15.32 -18.59 -1.07
CA CYS A 946 15.27 -18.48 0.39
C CYS A 946 13.92 -17.96 0.88
N GLU A 947 13.37 -16.91 0.27
CA GLU A 947 12.11 -16.32 0.75
C GLU A 947 10.86 -17.06 0.27
N GLN A 948 10.81 -17.52 -0.98
CA GLN A 948 9.61 -18.16 -1.55
C GLN A 948 9.56 -19.66 -1.28
N THR A 949 10.66 -20.38 -1.54
CA THR A 949 10.68 -21.84 -1.38
C THR A 949 10.90 -22.23 0.08
N PHE A 950 12.01 -21.81 0.69
CA PHE A 950 12.32 -22.21 2.06
C PHE A 950 11.46 -21.48 3.08
N GLY A 951 11.27 -20.17 2.92
CA GLY A 951 10.56 -19.35 3.89
C GLY A 951 9.03 -19.47 3.84
N PHE A 952 8.44 -19.77 2.69
CA PHE A 952 6.98 -19.79 2.53
C PHE A 952 6.44 -21.20 2.24
N GLU A 953 6.87 -21.81 1.15
CA GLU A 953 6.36 -23.12 0.71
C GLU A 953 6.68 -24.23 1.72
N PHE A 954 7.94 -24.36 2.15
CA PHE A 954 8.32 -25.38 3.13
C PHE A 954 7.65 -25.15 4.49
N ALA A 955 7.46 -23.89 4.90
CA ALA A 955 6.77 -23.58 6.14
C ALA A 955 5.31 -24.07 6.15
N LEU A 956 4.63 -24.08 4.99
CA LEU A 956 3.29 -24.63 4.82
C LEU A 956 3.28 -26.16 4.91
N LEU A 957 4.21 -26.82 4.22
CA LEU A 957 4.37 -28.28 4.26
C LEU A 957 4.68 -28.78 5.68
N LEU A 958 5.54 -28.06 6.41
CA LEU A 958 5.88 -28.39 7.80
C LEU A 958 4.68 -28.26 8.75
N ALA A 959 3.81 -27.28 8.52
CA ALA A 959 2.58 -27.16 9.30
C ALA A 959 1.68 -28.39 9.11
N ALA A 960 1.56 -28.90 7.88
CA ALA A 960 0.82 -30.12 7.58
C ALA A 960 1.46 -31.38 8.17
N VAL A 961 2.80 -31.50 8.08
CA VAL A 961 3.56 -32.60 8.72
C VAL A 961 3.31 -32.62 10.23
N LYS A 962 3.31 -31.44 10.88
CA LYS A 962 3.02 -31.31 12.31
C LYS A 962 1.62 -31.82 12.64
N GLU A 963 0.58 -31.36 11.95
CA GLU A 963 -0.80 -31.81 12.21
C GLU A 963 -0.93 -33.33 11.99
N SER A 964 -0.30 -33.87 10.94
CA SER A 964 -0.35 -35.31 10.65
C SER A 964 0.35 -36.13 11.74
N PHE A 965 1.57 -35.77 12.13
CA PHE A 965 2.36 -36.51 13.12
C PHE A 965 1.70 -36.51 14.50
N LEU A 966 1.24 -35.33 14.96
CA LEU A 966 0.60 -35.17 16.27
C LEU A 966 -0.68 -36.02 16.42
N ALA A 967 -1.33 -36.36 15.32
CA ALA A 967 -2.57 -37.12 15.35
C ALA A 967 -2.38 -38.61 15.68
N PHE A 968 -1.19 -39.18 15.49
CA PHE A 968 -0.93 -40.59 15.77
C PHE A 968 0.27 -40.83 16.71
N SER A 969 1.10 -39.82 16.97
CA SER A 969 2.19 -39.91 17.94
C SER A 969 1.67 -40.02 19.37
N SER A 970 2.43 -40.66 20.26
CA SER A 970 2.17 -40.54 21.71
C SER A 970 2.30 -39.09 22.18
N GLU A 971 1.63 -38.72 23.27
CA GLU A 971 1.66 -37.35 23.83
C GLU A 971 3.09 -36.85 24.08
N GLN A 972 3.95 -37.69 24.67
CA GLN A 972 5.34 -37.34 24.94
C GLN A 972 6.17 -37.15 23.66
N ALA A 973 6.03 -38.05 22.68
CA ALA A 973 6.73 -37.92 21.40
C ALA A 973 6.22 -36.72 20.59
N GLY A 974 4.92 -36.45 20.67
CA GLY A 974 4.27 -35.31 20.04
C GLY A 974 4.75 -33.97 20.58
N GLU A 975 4.90 -33.81 21.89
CA GLU A 975 5.44 -32.56 22.49
C GLU A 975 6.90 -32.30 22.08
N VAL A 976 7.77 -33.31 22.14
CA VAL A 976 9.18 -33.17 21.71
C VAL A 976 9.27 -32.81 20.23
N PHE A 977 8.48 -33.48 19.39
CA PHE A 977 8.40 -33.16 17.96
C PHE A 977 7.88 -31.74 17.74
N ARG A 978 6.86 -31.32 18.48
CA ARG A 978 6.25 -29.98 18.41
C ARG A 978 7.30 -28.91 18.65
N GLU A 979 8.14 -29.04 19.69
CA GLU A 979 9.23 -28.10 19.95
C GLU A 979 10.19 -27.97 18.76
N TYR A 980 10.65 -29.09 18.21
CA TYR A 980 11.61 -29.09 17.10
C TYR A 980 11.02 -28.57 15.78
N VAL A 981 9.79 -28.98 15.44
CA VAL A 981 9.15 -28.54 14.19
C VAL A 981 8.76 -27.06 14.27
N VAL A 982 8.36 -26.57 15.44
CA VAL A 982 8.04 -25.16 15.65
C VAL A 982 9.26 -24.29 15.43
N LEU A 983 10.39 -24.65 16.06
CA LEU A 983 11.66 -23.96 15.86
C LEU A 983 12.13 -24.05 14.41
N LEU A 984 12.09 -25.24 13.80
CA LEU A 984 12.50 -25.44 12.40
C LEU A 984 11.70 -24.57 11.44
N GLN A 985 10.38 -24.52 11.61
CA GLN A 985 9.49 -23.72 10.76
C GLN A 985 9.81 -22.23 10.89
N LYS A 986 10.05 -21.70 12.10
CA LYS A 986 10.47 -20.29 12.29
C LYS A 986 11.87 -20.01 11.71
N ARG A 987 12.83 -20.93 11.90
CA ARG A 987 14.18 -20.82 11.33
C ARG A 987 14.16 -20.82 9.81
N LEU A 988 13.34 -21.65 9.16
CA LEU A 988 13.14 -21.62 7.71
C LEU A 988 12.42 -20.35 7.26
N LYS A 989 11.37 -19.95 7.97
CA LYS A 989 10.58 -18.75 7.66
C LYS A 989 11.42 -17.48 7.65
N TYR A 990 12.26 -17.29 8.67
CA TYR A 990 13.04 -16.06 8.86
C TYR A 990 14.50 -16.19 8.43
N GLY A 991 15.02 -17.41 8.28
CA GLY A 991 16.44 -17.64 8.03
C GLY A 991 17.32 -17.23 9.21
N LEU A 992 16.87 -17.54 10.42
CA LEU A 992 17.57 -17.20 11.66
C LEU A 992 18.07 -18.47 12.34
N PRO A 993 19.23 -18.43 13.03
CA PRO A 993 19.87 -19.63 13.54
C PRO A 993 19.21 -20.21 14.79
N ASN A 994 18.65 -19.37 15.66
CA ASN A 994 18.19 -19.79 16.99
C ASN A 994 17.02 -18.93 17.51
N GLN A 995 16.44 -19.38 18.62
CA GLN A 995 15.25 -18.77 19.22
C GLN A 995 15.47 -17.32 19.68
N SER A 996 16.66 -16.96 20.17
CA SER A 996 16.96 -15.59 20.59
C SER A 996 16.98 -14.62 19.41
N CYS A 997 17.56 -15.01 18.27
CA CYS A 997 17.48 -14.20 17.04
C CYS A 997 16.02 -14.05 16.59
N ILE A 998 15.24 -15.13 16.64
CA ILE A 998 13.81 -15.14 16.27
C ILE A 998 13.02 -14.18 17.18
N ALA A 999 13.27 -14.19 18.48
CA ALA A 999 12.61 -13.32 19.43
C ALA A 999 12.85 -11.83 19.12
N PHE A 1000 14.08 -11.42 18.80
CA PHE A 1000 14.36 -10.04 18.36
C PHE A 1000 13.67 -9.69 17.04
N PHE A 1001 13.64 -10.63 16.10
CA PHE A 1001 12.98 -10.44 14.82
C PHE A 1001 11.46 -10.22 14.99
N GLU A 1002 10.81 -11.04 15.83
CA GLU A 1002 9.38 -10.94 16.17
C GLU A 1002 9.09 -9.71 17.06
N ALA A 1003 10.07 -9.23 17.84
CA ALA A 1003 9.95 -8.02 18.65
C ALA A 1003 9.82 -6.74 17.81
N GLY A 1004 10.12 -6.79 16.51
CA GLY A 1004 10.01 -5.67 15.57
C GLY A 1004 11.28 -5.39 14.77
N PHE A 1005 12.40 -6.05 15.08
CA PHE A 1005 13.66 -5.93 14.34
C PHE A 1005 13.68 -6.90 13.17
N ALA A 1006 12.72 -6.74 12.26
CA ALA A 1006 12.41 -7.65 11.17
C ALA A 1006 13.46 -7.67 10.03
N GLU A 1007 14.76 -7.61 10.37
CA GLU A 1007 15.90 -7.78 9.49
C GLU A 1007 16.89 -8.77 10.12
N ARG A 1008 17.34 -9.74 9.34
CA ARG A 1008 18.10 -10.91 9.84
C ARG A 1008 19.44 -10.55 10.47
N VAL A 1009 20.23 -9.71 9.81
CA VAL A 1009 21.56 -9.30 10.29
C VAL A 1009 21.41 -8.52 11.59
N ILE A 1010 20.43 -7.61 11.67
CA ILE A 1010 20.16 -6.82 12.87
C ILE A 1010 19.73 -7.74 14.02
N ALA A 1011 18.78 -8.65 13.79
CA ALA A 1011 18.32 -9.58 14.81
C ALA A 1011 19.43 -10.49 15.34
N GLN A 1012 20.32 -10.98 14.45
CA GLN A 1012 21.51 -11.74 14.85
C GLN A 1012 22.49 -10.89 15.67
N CYS A 1013 22.79 -9.67 15.25
CA CYS A 1013 23.70 -8.78 15.98
C CYS A 1013 23.16 -8.44 17.38
N LEU A 1014 21.86 -8.21 17.52
CA LEU A 1014 21.22 -7.95 18.81
C LEU A 1014 21.32 -9.15 19.75
N ALA A 1015 21.09 -10.37 19.22
CA ALA A 1015 21.24 -11.60 19.99
C ALA A 1015 22.69 -11.88 20.41
N GLU A 1016 23.67 -11.55 19.57
CA GLU A 1016 25.11 -11.68 19.89
C GLU A 1016 25.55 -10.67 20.96
N GLY A 1017 24.99 -9.45 20.94
CA GLY A 1017 25.32 -8.37 21.88
C GLY A 1017 24.73 -8.56 23.28
N THR A 1018 23.76 -9.47 23.46
CA THR A 1018 23.10 -9.72 24.74
C THR A 1018 23.86 -10.70 25.64
N THR A 1019 24.22 -10.25 26.84
CA THR A 1019 24.89 -11.06 27.87
C THR A 1019 23.93 -11.65 28.93
N GLN A 1020 22.65 -11.24 28.94
CA GLN A 1020 21.63 -11.66 29.91
C GLN A 1020 20.74 -12.78 29.37
N GLY A 1021 21.03 -14.04 29.72
CA GLY A 1021 20.16 -15.19 29.48
C GLY A 1021 19.79 -15.45 28.00
N ALA A 1022 19.27 -16.62 27.69
CA ALA A 1022 18.76 -16.88 26.34
C ALA A 1022 17.34 -16.31 26.23
N ILE A 1023 17.17 -15.14 25.59
CA ILE A 1023 15.85 -14.58 25.30
C ILE A 1023 15.06 -15.58 24.45
N GLN A 1024 13.86 -15.96 24.89
CA GLN A 1024 13.04 -16.97 24.21
C GLN A 1024 11.82 -16.38 23.49
N VAL A 1025 11.30 -15.23 23.94
CA VAL A 1025 10.05 -14.64 23.45
C VAL A 1025 10.23 -13.16 23.09
N SER A 1026 9.33 -12.64 22.24
CA SER A 1026 9.44 -11.29 21.69
C SER A 1026 9.20 -10.21 22.75
N PHE A 1027 8.35 -10.48 23.74
CA PHE A 1027 8.08 -9.64 24.88
C PHE A 1027 9.35 -9.32 25.68
N ASP A 1028 10.14 -10.35 26.00
CA ASP A 1028 11.40 -10.20 26.73
C ASP A 1028 12.42 -9.38 25.92
N ALA A 1029 12.50 -9.63 24.61
CA ALA A 1029 13.33 -8.83 23.70
C ALA A 1029 12.90 -7.35 23.72
N ARG A 1030 11.60 -7.05 23.61
CA ARG A 1030 11.07 -5.68 23.68
C ARG A 1030 11.39 -5.03 25.02
N HIS A 1031 11.16 -5.75 26.13
CA HIS A 1031 11.42 -5.25 27.47
C HIS A 1031 12.90 -4.90 27.67
N MET A 1032 13.80 -5.79 27.23
CA MET A 1032 15.23 -5.57 27.34
C MET A 1032 15.68 -4.35 26.53
N ILE A 1033 15.15 -4.17 25.32
CA ILE A 1033 15.47 -3.02 24.46
C ILE A 1033 14.99 -1.72 25.08
N LEU A 1034 13.79 -1.71 25.66
CA LEU A 1034 13.24 -0.54 26.35
C LEU A 1034 14.07 -0.15 27.58
N GLN A 1035 14.58 -1.14 28.33
CA GLN A 1035 15.41 -0.89 29.51
C GLN A 1035 16.83 -0.40 29.15
N ASN A 1036 17.39 -0.87 28.03
CA ASN A 1036 18.77 -0.59 27.61
C ASN A 1036 18.88 0.39 26.43
N GLN A 1037 17.89 1.27 26.22
CA GLN A 1037 17.88 2.22 25.10
C GLN A 1037 19.13 3.12 24.99
N ARG A 1038 19.86 3.35 26.08
CA ARG A 1038 21.09 4.14 26.09
C ARG A 1038 22.32 3.36 25.66
N ASP A 1039 22.37 2.06 25.91
CA ASP A 1039 23.50 1.20 25.54
C ASP A 1039 23.37 0.65 24.12
N LEU A 1040 22.14 0.65 23.57
CA LEU A 1040 21.81 0.22 22.21
C LEU A 1040 21.87 1.35 21.16
N LYS A 1041 21.89 2.63 21.58
CA LYS A 1041 22.04 3.80 20.70
C LYS A 1041 23.51 4.15 20.52
#